data_AF-A0A5F9C7J0-F1
#
_entry.id   AF-A0A5F9C7J0-F1
#
_cell.length_a   1.000
_cell.length_b   1.000
_cell.length_c   1.000
_cell.angle_alpha   90.00
_cell.angle_beta   90.00
_cell.angle_gamma   90.00
#
_symmetry.space_group_name_H-M   'P 1'
#
loop_
_entity.id
_entity.type
_entity.pdbx_description
1 polymer ?
#
loop_
_entity_poly.entity_id
_entity_poly.type
_entity_poly.pdbx_seq_one_letter_code
_entity_poly.pdbx_strand_id
1 'polypeptide(L)'
;MGNWESQVSSVPAQQLGDFVQNSLRPYEECQRQISHLVDVICSTLKEPQEFPIVRGVVRGGSYGRKTVLRGRSDGTLVLFLDHFQQFRDQKESHQDMLRILGHRLMMRLVAQGYTDKWEVLTTQDGLVIKVSTRWQSVVFEVLPAFNALGFGESPSPWVYRDLRRALDETKARPGAFAACFTELQEKFFSKYPRKLKDLILLMKYWRQQCQKNCVGSSVPPVYALELLTVYAWEQGCGAQDFDMAQGVRTVLQLVRQPEKLCIYWTVNYNFEEETIRNTLLHLLGSPGPIILDPADPTNNVSGGLSCWQLLKEKAHAWLAAPSLNSELGSWNVLPKPLFMTPGHHLDKFIKDFLQPNEHFLSQVQQAIDLICKFLRENCFRNSTTKIQKIIKGGSLAKGTALKNSSDADLVVFPDSLKSYTSQKTERAQVLREIKEQLQAYQKEQQLEVIFEVSKWKNPRVLSFSLKSRKHCEYIHVDVLPAFNALGQLNSGSTPDPKVYTELIRLCKSPDDVLGGEFSTCFTELQRNFVVSRPTKLKDLIRLVKHWYQQCKRKLKSRGSLPPKYALELLTVYAWEQGSGAEDFDTAEGFRTVLDLVSQYQQLCVFWTVNYSLDEDTMRTFLLAQIQKTRPGLAPCSWALFAGLMIIKTS
;
A
#
# COMPACT_ATOMS: atom_id res chain seq x y z
N MET A 1 -42.08 3.32 14.18
CA MET A 1 -40.76 3.78 14.64
C MET A 1 -39.90 2.55 14.89
N GLY A 2 -38.96 2.22 13.99
CA GLY A 2 -38.16 1.00 14.06
C GLY A 2 -36.69 1.32 14.32
N ASN A 3 -36.08 0.61 15.28
CA ASN A 3 -34.63 0.60 15.56
C ASN A 3 -33.82 0.29 14.29
N TRP A 4 -33.16 1.29 13.69
CA TRP A 4 -32.29 1.11 12.51
C TRP A 4 -30.84 1.56 12.71
N GLU A 5 -30.37 1.82 13.95
CA GLU A 5 -28.93 2.00 14.19
C GLU A 5 -28.23 0.62 14.25
N SER A 6 -28.25 -0.10 13.12
CA SER A 6 -27.37 -1.28 12.95
C SER A 6 -25.92 -0.85 13.10
N GLN A 7 -25.14 -1.59 13.89
CA GLN A 7 -23.70 -1.36 13.95
C GLN A 7 -23.11 -1.68 12.58
N VAL A 8 -22.30 -0.78 12.02
CA VAL A 8 -21.66 -1.04 10.71
C VAL A 8 -20.82 -2.33 10.75
N SER A 9 -20.32 -2.67 11.94
CA SER A 9 -19.59 -3.91 12.19
C SER A 9 -20.43 -5.18 12.11
N SER A 10 -21.76 -5.12 12.06
CA SER A 10 -22.61 -6.29 11.81
C SER A 10 -23.01 -6.46 10.34
N VAL A 11 -22.71 -5.47 9.47
CA VAL A 11 -23.06 -5.54 8.05
C VAL A 11 -22.12 -6.52 7.33
N PRO A 12 -22.66 -7.50 6.57
CA PRO A 12 -21.83 -8.44 5.80
C PRO A 12 -20.93 -7.74 4.79
N ALA A 13 -19.71 -8.26 4.59
CA ALA A 13 -18.68 -7.72 3.73
C ALA A 13 -19.18 -7.39 2.32
N GLN A 14 -20.01 -8.25 1.74
CA GLN A 14 -20.56 -8.09 0.39
C GLN A 14 -21.58 -6.95 0.29
N GLN A 15 -22.23 -6.59 1.40
CA GLN A 15 -23.29 -5.58 1.45
C GLN A 15 -22.80 -4.19 1.89
N LEU A 16 -21.49 -4.05 2.18
CA LEU A 16 -20.93 -2.76 2.61
C LEU A 16 -21.13 -1.66 1.56
N GLY A 17 -21.05 -1.98 0.27
CA GLY A 17 -21.31 -1.03 -0.82
C GLY A 17 -22.75 -0.50 -0.79
N ASP A 18 -23.71 -1.42 -0.72
CA ASP A 18 -25.15 -1.10 -0.67
C ASP A 18 -25.49 -0.32 0.60
N PHE A 19 -24.88 -0.68 1.75
CA PHE A 19 -25.05 0.04 3.00
C PHE A 19 -24.59 1.49 2.90
N VAL A 20 -23.44 1.77 2.25
CA VAL A 20 -22.99 3.14 2.04
C VAL A 20 -24.01 3.92 1.20
N GLN A 21 -24.46 3.34 0.09
CA GLN A 21 -25.43 3.97 -0.80
C GLN A 21 -26.77 4.24 -0.10
N ASN A 22 -27.28 3.25 0.62
CA ASN A 22 -28.62 3.26 1.19
C ASN A 22 -28.71 3.97 2.52
N SER A 23 -27.61 4.07 3.29
CA SER A 23 -27.64 4.57 4.68
C SER A 23 -26.70 5.75 4.94
N LEU A 24 -25.55 5.84 4.25
CA LEU A 24 -24.52 6.83 4.58
C LEU A 24 -24.44 8.00 3.61
N ARG A 25 -24.75 7.80 2.33
CA ARG A 25 -24.79 8.88 1.34
C ARG A 25 -25.99 9.79 1.61
N PRO A 26 -25.82 11.12 1.65
CA PRO A 26 -26.95 12.04 1.64
C PRO A 26 -27.80 11.85 0.38
N TYR A 27 -29.11 12.08 0.48
CA TYR A 27 -30.02 12.06 -0.66
C TYR A 27 -29.63 13.13 -1.68
N GLU A 28 -29.63 12.79 -2.97
CA GLU A 28 -29.22 13.71 -4.04
C GLU A 28 -30.02 15.01 -4.06
N GLU A 29 -31.33 14.93 -3.81
CA GLU A 29 -32.20 16.11 -3.75
C GLU A 29 -31.77 17.04 -2.60
N CYS A 30 -31.52 16.49 -1.41
CA CYS A 30 -31.05 17.27 -0.26
C CYS A 30 -29.67 17.89 -0.56
N GLN A 31 -28.78 17.17 -1.25
CA GLN A 31 -27.47 17.70 -1.65
C GLN A 31 -27.62 18.87 -2.63
N ARG A 32 -28.49 18.76 -3.63
CA ARG A 32 -28.75 19.84 -4.60
C ARG A 32 -29.30 21.08 -3.91
N GLN A 33 -30.27 20.92 -3.01
CA GLN A 33 -30.85 22.04 -2.24
C GLN A 33 -29.82 22.71 -1.35
N ILE A 34 -29.03 21.94 -0.60
CA ILE A 34 -27.97 22.48 0.25
C ILE A 34 -26.89 23.16 -0.58
N SER A 35 -26.47 22.56 -1.72
CA SER A 35 -25.49 23.18 -2.62
C SER A 35 -25.96 24.53 -3.10
N HIS A 36 -27.18 24.61 -3.63
CA HIS A 36 -27.75 25.87 -4.10
C HIS A 36 -27.76 26.95 -3.01
N LEU A 37 -28.22 26.62 -1.80
CA LEU A 37 -28.25 27.58 -0.70
C LEU A 37 -26.84 27.98 -0.24
N VAL A 38 -25.88 27.06 -0.24
CA VAL A 38 -24.47 27.37 0.06
C VAL A 38 -23.86 28.25 -1.04
N ASP A 39 -24.21 28.04 -2.31
CA ASP A 39 -23.79 28.89 -3.43
C ASP A 39 -24.32 30.33 -3.26
N VAL A 40 -25.59 30.47 -2.85
CA VAL A 40 -26.20 31.77 -2.52
C VAL A 40 -25.49 32.42 -1.33
N ILE A 41 -25.28 31.69 -0.23
CA ILE A 41 -24.55 32.20 0.95
C ILE A 41 -23.15 32.69 0.55
N CYS A 42 -22.41 31.89 -0.24
CA CYS A 42 -21.07 32.27 -0.71
C CYS A 42 -21.11 33.52 -1.60
N SER A 43 -22.14 33.68 -2.43
CA SER A 43 -22.29 34.84 -3.32
C SER A 43 -22.60 36.09 -2.52
N THR A 44 -23.54 36.01 -1.57
CA THR A 44 -23.89 37.10 -0.65
C THR A 44 -22.69 37.56 0.19
N LEU A 45 -21.87 36.63 0.68
CA LEU A 45 -20.66 36.95 1.44
C LEU A 45 -19.58 37.64 0.59
N LYS A 46 -19.58 37.45 -0.74
CA LYS A 46 -18.63 38.07 -1.68
C LYS A 46 -19.08 39.42 -2.21
N GLU A 47 -20.32 39.85 -1.98
CA GLU A 47 -20.83 41.11 -2.52
C GLU A 47 -20.01 42.31 -2.02
N PRO A 48 -19.29 43.04 -2.90
CA PRO A 48 -18.42 44.12 -2.50
C PRO A 48 -19.25 45.39 -2.32
N GLN A 49 -19.65 45.69 -1.08
CA GLN A 49 -20.39 46.93 -0.81
C GLN A 49 -19.87 47.67 0.43
N GLU A 50 -19.45 46.99 1.51
CA GLU A 50 -18.98 47.63 2.76
C GLU A 50 -17.97 46.76 3.53
N PHE A 51 -17.11 47.37 4.35
CA PHE A 51 -16.14 46.67 5.21
C PHE A 51 -16.81 45.68 6.19
N PRO A 52 -16.20 44.53 6.52
CA PRO A 52 -15.05 43.88 5.87
C PRO A 52 -15.32 43.43 4.43
N ILE A 53 -14.32 43.62 3.56
CA ILE A 53 -14.36 43.19 2.17
C ILE A 53 -13.81 41.76 2.06
N VAL A 54 -14.64 40.86 1.53
CA VAL A 54 -14.29 39.45 1.31
C VAL A 54 -13.83 39.27 -0.13
N ARG A 55 -12.54 38.97 -0.35
CA ARG A 55 -11.95 38.73 -1.67
C ARG A 55 -12.29 37.34 -2.21
N GLY A 56 -12.49 36.37 -1.33
CA GLY A 56 -12.73 34.99 -1.70
C GLY A 56 -13.44 34.22 -0.59
N VAL A 57 -14.18 33.18 -1.00
CA VAL A 57 -14.83 32.25 -0.09
C VAL A 57 -14.51 30.84 -0.57
N VAL A 58 -13.93 30.03 0.30
CA VAL A 58 -13.57 28.64 0.03
C VAL A 58 -14.37 27.71 0.94
N ARG A 59 -14.78 26.56 0.40
CA ARG A 59 -15.56 25.55 1.12
C ARG A 59 -14.62 24.50 1.66
N GLY A 60 -14.53 24.41 2.98
CA GLY A 60 -13.72 23.42 3.69
C GLY A 60 -14.57 22.39 4.44
N GLY A 61 -13.92 21.70 5.39
CA GLY A 61 -14.55 20.64 6.17
C GLY A 61 -14.95 19.43 5.33
N SER A 62 -15.78 18.56 5.91
CA SER A 62 -16.32 17.40 5.18
C SER A 62 -17.12 17.80 3.95
N TYR A 63 -17.75 18.98 3.97
CA TYR A 63 -18.47 19.54 2.83
C TYR A 63 -17.55 19.82 1.63
N GLY A 64 -16.50 20.62 1.82
CA GLY A 64 -15.52 20.94 0.77
C GLY A 64 -14.83 19.69 0.21
N ARG A 65 -14.42 18.78 1.09
CA ARG A 65 -13.76 17.52 0.69
C ARG A 65 -14.71 16.50 0.03
N LYS A 66 -16.01 16.81 -0.06
CA LYS A 66 -17.07 15.96 -0.63
C LYS A 66 -17.21 14.62 0.10
N THR A 67 -17.02 14.63 1.43
CA THR A 67 -17.11 13.48 2.34
C THR A 67 -18.26 13.64 3.36
N VAL A 68 -19.34 14.33 2.97
CA VAL A 68 -20.54 14.56 3.79
C VAL A 68 -21.27 13.24 4.09
N LEU A 69 -21.54 12.99 5.37
CA LEU A 69 -22.40 11.89 5.85
C LEU A 69 -23.87 12.31 5.89
N ARG A 70 -24.76 11.34 5.64
CA ARG A 70 -26.20 11.50 5.80
C ARG A 70 -26.55 11.95 7.21
N GLY A 71 -27.54 12.83 7.32
CA GLY A 71 -28.00 13.35 8.61
C GLY A 71 -27.25 14.63 8.95
N ARG A 72 -26.31 14.59 9.90
CA ARG A 72 -25.54 15.77 10.33
C ARG A 72 -24.08 15.68 9.89
N SER A 73 -23.59 16.73 9.24
CA SER A 73 -22.19 16.85 8.82
C SER A 73 -21.61 18.22 9.12
N ASP A 74 -20.28 18.29 9.16
CA ASP A 74 -19.52 19.53 9.25
C ASP A 74 -19.19 20.12 7.86
N GLY A 75 -19.03 21.43 7.84
CA GLY A 75 -18.42 22.18 6.76
C GLY A 75 -17.64 23.36 7.35
N THR A 76 -16.85 24.00 6.50
CA THR A 76 -16.15 25.24 6.86
C THR A 76 -16.34 26.22 5.72
N LEU A 77 -16.57 27.49 6.01
CA LEU A 77 -16.52 28.57 5.03
C LEU A 77 -15.35 29.47 5.40
N VAL A 78 -14.30 29.43 4.59
CA VAL A 78 -13.13 30.27 4.79
C VAL A 78 -13.29 31.56 4.01
N LEU A 79 -13.24 32.68 4.71
CA LEU A 79 -13.36 34.03 4.14
C LEU A 79 -11.97 34.63 4.02
N PHE A 80 -11.53 34.85 2.77
CA PHE A 80 -10.29 35.58 2.52
C PHE A 80 -10.57 37.08 2.58
N LEU A 81 -10.11 37.71 3.66
CA LEU A 81 -10.33 39.14 3.91
C LEU A 81 -9.24 39.96 3.25
N ASP A 82 -9.61 41.09 2.64
CA ASP A 82 -8.70 41.94 1.89
C ASP A 82 -7.62 42.63 2.73
N HIS A 83 -7.91 42.91 4.00
CA HIS A 83 -7.00 43.57 4.93
C HIS A 83 -6.05 42.60 5.64
N PHE A 84 -6.23 41.28 5.49
CA PHE A 84 -5.23 40.32 5.95
C PHE A 84 -4.12 40.25 4.89
N GLN A 85 -2.93 40.70 5.25
CA GLN A 85 -1.75 40.74 4.38
C GLN A 85 -0.73 39.63 4.72
N GLN A 86 -0.89 38.99 5.88
CA GLN A 86 0.05 38.01 6.42
C GLN A 86 -0.67 37.06 7.39
N PHE A 87 -0.08 35.90 7.66
CA PHE A 87 -0.67 34.87 8.53
C PHE A 87 -1.03 35.39 9.93
N ARG A 88 -0.18 36.22 10.54
CA ARG A 88 -0.38 36.70 11.92
C ARG A 88 -1.62 37.58 12.11
N ASP A 89 -2.12 38.21 11.06
CA ASP A 89 -3.33 39.05 11.13
C ASP A 89 -4.55 38.22 11.58
N GLN A 90 -4.53 36.90 11.32
CA GLN A 90 -5.52 35.94 11.82
C GLN A 90 -5.50 35.71 13.34
N LYS A 91 -4.54 36.28 14.07
CA LYS A 91 -4.51 36.21 15.54
C LYS A 91 -5.16 37.40 16.21
N GLU A 92 -5.44 38.46 15.46
CA GLU A 92 -6.20 39.60 15.95
C GLU A 92 -7.68 39.19 16.21
N SER A 93 -8.42 40.00 16.97
CA SER A 93 -9.84 39.71 17.17
C SER A 93 -10.63 40.07 15.91
N HIS A 94 -11.44 39.13 15.40
CA HIS A 94 -12.30 39.33 14.23
C HIS A 94 -13.78 39.23 14.57
N GLN A 95 -14.13 39.29 15.86
CA GLN A 95 -15.50 39.08 16.34
C GLN A 95 -16.48 40.12 15.78
N ASP A 96 -16.11 41.40 15.81
CA ASP A 96 -16.96 42.47 15.28
C ASP A 96 -17.18 42.28 13.77
N MET A 97 -16.14 41.90 13.03
CA MET A 97 -16.24 41.62 11.60
C MET A 97 -17.17 40.46 11.30
N LEU A 98 -17.03 39.34 12.01
CA LEU A 98 -17.91 38.18 11.87
C LEU A 98 -19.36 38.50 12.25
N ARG A 99 -19.59 39.36 13.25
CA ARG A 99 -20.92 39.84 13.63
C ARG A 99 -21.56 40.68 12.52
N ILE A 100 -20.80 41.62 11.94
CA ILE A 100 -21.28 42.46 10.82
C ILE A 100 -21.59 41.59 9.60
N LEU A 101 -20.75 40.60 9.28
CA LEU A 101 -20.99 39.67 8.18
C LEU A 101 -22.21 38.77 8.43
N GLY A 102 -22.36 38.24 9.65
CA GLY A 102 -23.51 37.43 10.05
C GLY A 102 -24.83 38.20 9.92
N HIS A 103 -24.87 39.45 10.39
CA HIS A 103 -26.05 40.30 10.27
C HIS A 103 -26.40 40.63 8.81
N ARG A 104 -25.40 40.97 7.98
CA ARG A 104 -25.61 41.24 6.55
C ARG A 104 -26.14 40.02 5.80
N LEU A 105 -25.55 38.85 6.06
CA LEU A 105 -26.02 37.60 5.48
C LEU A 105 -27.49 37.34 5.85
N MET A 106 -27.84 37.55 7.12
CA MET A 106 -29.21 37.37 7.61
C MET A 106 -30.21 38.26 6.86
N MET A 107 -29.93 39.57 6.77
CA MET A 107 -30.79 40.54 6.11
C MET A 107 -30.99 40.23 4.61
N ARG A 108 -29.91 39.85 3.92
CA ARG A 108 -29.94 39.53 2.48
C ARG A 108 -30.71 38.25 2.18
N LEU A 109 -30.51 37.19 2.96
CA LEU A 109 -31.22 35.93 2.76
C LEU A 109 -32.73 36.10 2.98
N VAL A 110 -33.14 36.86 4.00
CA VAL A 110 -34.55 37.20 4.24
C VAL A 110 -35.13 38.01 3.08
N ALA A 111 -34.41 39.04 2.60
CA ALA A 111 -34.85 39.86 1.47
C ALA A 111 -34.99 39.06 0.16
N GLN A 112 -34.19 38.00 -0.02
CA GLN A 112 -34.28 37.08 -1.17
C GLN A 112 -35.36 35.99 -1.00
N GLY A 113 -36.17 36.04 0.07
CA GLY A 113 -37.27 35.11 0.32
C GLY A 113 -36.87 33.78 0.96
N TYR A 114 -35.64 33.64 1.46
CA TYR A 114 -35.22 32.46 2.22
C TYR A 114 -35.63 32.59 3.69
N THR A 115 -36.84 32.15 4.03
CA THR A 115 -37.41 32.25 5.39
C THR A 115 -37.12 31.03 6.25
N ASP A 116 -36.90 29.87 5.63
CA ASP A 116 -36.72 28.58 6.30
C ASP A 116 -35.52 27.85 5.69
N LYS A 117 -34.92 26.89 6.41
CA LYS A 117 -33.79 25.99 5.97
C LYS A 117 -32.36 26.48 6.27
N TRP A 118 -32.20 27.60 6.97
CA TRP A 118 -30.90 28.03 7.48
C TRP A 118 -31.02 28.71 8.84
N GLU A 119 -29.93 28.66 9.60
CA GLU A 119 -29.79 29.33 10.91
C GLU A 119 -28.40 29.96 10.96
N VAL A 120 -28.33 31.24 11.33
CA VAL A 120 -27.06 31.93 11.62
C VAL A 120 -26.94 32.07 13.13
N LEU A 121 -25.88 31.50 13.71
CA LEU A 121 -25.55 31.59 15.12
C LEU A 121 -24.24 32.37 15.27
N THR A 122 -24.32 33.54 15.90
CA THR A 122 -23.13 34.29 16.30
C THR A 122 -22.85 33.98 17.76
N THR A 123 -21.72 33.33 18.05
CA THR A 123 -21.28 33.03 19.42
C THR A 123 -20.17 33.99 19.83
N GLN A 124 -19.75 33.93 21.10
CA GLN A 124 -18.58 34.67 21.58
C GLN A 124 -17.29 34.25 20.84
N ASP A 125 -17.26 33.03 20.27
CA ASP A 125 -16.06 32.45 19.67
C ASP A 125 -16.07 32.43 18.13
N GLY A 126 -17.17 32.82 17.47
CA GLY A 126 -17.22 32.86 16.01
C GLY A 126 -18.61 32.92 15.38
N LEU A 127 -18.65 32.74 14.06
CA LEU A 127 -19.87 32.70 13.26
C LEU A 127 -20.10 31.28 12.75
N VAL A 128 -21.30 30.74 13.01
CA VAL A 128 -21.72 29.41 12.57
C VAL A 128 -22.97 29.53 11.73
N ILE A 129 -22.95 28.91 10.55
CA ILE A 129 -24.08 28.89 9.62
C ILE A 129 -24.54 27.45 9.49
N LYS A 130 -25.76 27.15 9.92
CA LYS A 130 -26.36 25.83 9.75
C LYS A 130 -27.32 25.89 8.57
N VAL A 131 -27.14 24.97 7.64
CA VAL A 131 -28.02 24.79 6.47
C VAL A 131 -28.69 23.42 6.61
N SER A 132 -30.01 23.37 6.49
CA SER A 132 -30.78 22.16 6.76
C SER A 132 -31.87 21.91 5.73
N THR A 133 -32.21 20.64 5.59
CA THR A 133 -33.34 20.12 4.82
C THR A 133 -34.05 19.09 5.70
N ARG A 134 -35.13 18.47 5.20
CA ARG A 134 -35.87 17.45 5.95
C ARG A 134 -35.00 16.27 6.44
N TRP A 135 -33.95 15.92 5.70
CA TRP A 135 -33.14 14.71 5.96
C TRP A 135 -31.63 14.94 6.05
N GLN A 136 -31.17 16.19 5.88
CA GLN A 136 -29.76 16.53 5.90
C GLN A 136 -29.55 17.90 6.53
N SER A 137 -28.53 18.03 7.38
CA SER A 137 -28.04 19.28 7.92
C SER A 137 -26.51 19.35 7.83
N VAL A 138 -26.00 20.50 7.44
CA VAL A 138 -24.58 20.82 7.43
C VAL A 138 -24.36 22.06 8.29
N VAL A 139 -23.43 21.96 9.23
CA VAL A 139 -23.03 23.07 10.11
C VAL A 139 -21.70 23.61 9.60
N PHE A 140 -21.70 24.85 9.13
CA PHE A 140 -20.53 25.56 8.63
C PHE A 140 -19.94 26.45 9.71
N GLU A 141 -18.70 26.17 10.09
CA GLU A 141 -17.88 27.13 10.83
C GLU A 141 -17.30 28.17 9.86
N VAL A 142 -17.47 29.45 10.15
CA VAL A 142 -16.96 30.54 9.32
C VAL A 142 -15.64 31.04 9.87
N LEU A 143 -14.56 30.93 9.08
CA LEU A 143 -13.21 31.26 9.50
C LEU A 143 -12.61 32.37 8.61
N PRO A 144 -12.20 33.51 9.18
CA PRO A 144 -11.43 34.50 8.45
C PRO A 144 -9.99 34.01 8.26
N ALA A 145 -9.43 34.17 7.06
CA ALA A 145 -8.09 33.72 6.73
C ALA A 145 -7.35 34.65 5.78
N PHE A 146 -6.01 34.62 5.86
CA PHE A 146 -5.14 35.27 4.88
C PHE A 146 -5.11 34.44 3.59
N ASN A 147 -5.21 35.08 2.42
CA ASN A 147 -5.04 34.38 1.15
C ASN A 147 -3.56 34.15 0.83
N ALA A 148 -2.96 33.15 1.46
CA ALA A 148 -1.54 32.83 1.31
C ALA A 148 -1.15 32.28 -0.08
N LEU A 149 -2.12 31.82 -0.88
CA LEU A 149 -1.87 31.19 -2.19
C LEU A 149 -1.96 32.20 -3.34
N GLY A 150 -2.62 33.34 -3.13
CA GLY A 150 -2.80 34.37 -4.14
C GLY A 150 -3.56 33.84 -5.35
N PHE A 151 -2.95 33.93 -6.54
CA PHE A 151 -3.48 33.42 -7.81
C PHE A 151 -2.75 32.16 -8.32
N GLY A 152 -1.80 31.61 -7.55
CA GLY A 152 -0.96 30.49 -7.99
C GLY A 152 -1.64 29.13 -7.84
N GLU A 153 -1.50 28.25 -8.83
CA GLU A 153 -2.06 26.89 -8.77
C GLU A 153 -1.30 25.92 -7.84
N SER A 154 -0.04 26.26 -7.50
CA SER A 154 0.84 25.52 -6.60
C SER A 154 1.55 26.49 -5.66
N PRO A 155 1.61 26.18 -4.35
CA PRO A 155 2.25 27.07 -3.38
C PRO A 155 3.75 27.16 -3.62
N SER A 156 4.28 28.38 -3.57
CA SER A 156 5.72 28.60 -3.57
C SER A 156 6.32 28.17 -2.22
N PRO A 157 7.56 27.63 -2.17
CA PRO A 157 8.23 27.33 -0.90
C PRO A 157 8.28 28.52 0.08
N TRP A 158 8.32 29.75 -0.45
CA TRP A 158 8.28 30.98 0.35
C TRP A 158 7.02 31.10 1.23
N VAL A 159 5.87 30.61 0.75
CA VAL A 159 4.62 30.63 1.51
C VAL A 159 4.76 29.82 2.81
N TYR A 160 5.38 28.65 2.74
CA TYR A 160 5.60 27.80 3.92
C TYR A 160 6.71 28.32 4.83
N ARG A 161 7.70 29.02 4.27
CA ARG A 161 8.71 29.73 5.07
C ARG A 161 8.08 30.88 5.87
N ASP A 162 7.21 31.65 5.25
CA ASP A 162 6.48 32.73 5.93
C ASP A 162 5.46 32.18 6.93
N LEU A 163 4.81 31.05 6.64
CA LEU A 163 4.02 30.30 7.61
C LEU A 163 4.85 29.94 8.84
N ARG A 164 6.06 29.38 8.63
CA ARG A 164 6.95 29.00 9.72
C ARG A 164 7.34 30.22 10.55
N ARG A 165 7.75 31.31 9.90
CA ARG A 165 8.06 32.59 10.57
C ARG A 165 6.88 33.08 11.40
N ALA A 166 5.67 33.07 10.84
CA ALA A 166 4.48 33.52 11.56
C ALA A 166 4.13 32.64 12.76
N LEU A 167 4.32 31.31 12.67
CA LEU A 167 4.16 30.41 13.82
C LEU A 167 5.14 30.74 14.95
N ASP A 168 6.42 30.97 14.61
CA ASP A 168 7.46 31.30 15.57
C ASP A 168 7.22 32.69 16.21
N GLU A 169 6.86 33.70 15.42
CA GLU A 169 6.54 35.07 15.90
C GLU A 169 5.31 35.11 16.81
N THR A 170 4.24 34.41 16.45
CA THR A 170 2.98 34.41 17.20
C THR A 170 2.94 33.36 18.31
N LYS A 171 3.97 32.51 18.42
CA LYS A 171 3.99 31.32 19.30
C LYS A 171 2.75 30.43 19.12
N ALA A 172 2.19 30.42 17.90
CA ALA A 172 0.98 29.67 17.61
C ALA A 172 1.31 28.17 17.48
N ARG A 173 0.35 27.33 17.86
CA ARG A 173 0.46 25.88 17.67
C ARG A 173 0.55 25.52 16.18
N PRO A 174 1.26 24.45 15.80
CA PRO A 174 1.25 23.96 14.42
C PRO A 174 -0.17 23.71 13.91
N GLY A 175 -0.43 23.99 12.63
CA GLY A 175 -1.78 23.95 12.05
C GLY A 175 -2.70 25.12 12.43
N ALA A 176 -2.25 26.10 13.23
CA ALA A 176 -3.06 27.25 13.61
C ALA A 176 -3.55 28.11 12.42
N PHE A 177 -2.85 28.05 11.29
CA PHE A 177 -3.17 28.80 10.08
C PHE A 177 -3.71 27.89 8.95
N ALA A 178 -4.12 26.66 9.26
CA ALA A 178 -4.58 25.68 8.28
C ALA A 178 -5.74 26.19 7.38
N ALA A 179 -6.55 27.13 7.89
CA ALA A 179 -7.61 27.77 7.12
C ALA A 179 -7.10 28.43 5.82
N CYS A 180 -5.87 28.97 5.80
CA CYS A 180 -5.22 29.54 4.61
C CYS A 180 -5.08 28.55 3.45
N PHE A 181 -4.97 27.26 3.78
CA PHE A 181 -4.66 26.19 2.82
C PHE A 181 -5.87 25.32 2.50
N THR A 182 -7.08 25.76 2.86
CA THR A 182 -8.33 25.00 2.66
C THR A 182 -8.55 24.64 1.19
N GLU A 183 -8.17 25.51 0.26
CA GLU A 183 -8.26 25.23 -1.18
C GLU A 183 -7.37 24.05 -1.59
N LEU A 184 -6.15 23.95 -1.04
CA LEU A 184 -5.27 22.81 -1.28
C LEU A 184 -5.83 21.52 -0.68
N GLN A 185 -6.47 21.59 0.48
CA GLN A 185 -7.15 20.43 1.08
C GLN A 185 -8.33 19.97 0.20
N GLU A 186 -9.12 20.90 -0.34
CA GLU A 186 -10.20 20.58 -1.27
C GLU A 186 -9.65 19.92 -2.55
N LYS A 187 -8.65 20.56 -3.17
CA LYS A 187 -7.97 20.08 -4.38
C LYS A 187 -7.33 18.70 -4.18
N PHE A 188 -6.79 18.44 -2.99
CA PHE A 188 -6.27 17.12 -2.63
C PHE A 188 -7.36 16.04 -2.69
N PHE A 189 -8.57 16.32 -2.20
CA PHE A 189 -9.68 15.36 -2.19
C PHE A 189 -10.45 15.30 -3.53
N SER A 190 -10.36 16.33 -4.36
CA SER A 190 -11.13 16.43 -5.61
C SER A 190 -10.72 15.35 -6.64
N LYS A 191 -9.42 15.01 -6.70
CA LYS A 191 -8.86 14.02 -7.63
C LYS A 191 -9.26 12.56 -7.36
N TYR A 192 -9.76 12.24 -6.18
CA TYR A 192 -10.04 10.85 -5.79
C TYR A 192 -11.41 10.35 -6.24
N PRO A 193 -11.52 9.04 -6.58
CA PRO A 193 -12.73 8.44 -7.12
C PRO A 193 -13.87 8.39 -6.10
N ARG A 194 -15.11 8.31 -6.60
CA ARG A 194 -16.31 8.28 -5.76
C ARG A 194 -16.31 7.10 -4.79
N LYS A 195 -15.86 5.92 -5.22
CA LYS A 195 -15.79 4.72 -4.38
C LYS A 195 -14.82 4.87 -3.20
N LEU A 196 -13.74 5.63 -3.35
CA LEU A 196 -12.88 5.99 -2.22
C LEU A 196 -13.60 6.92 -1.23
N LYS A 197 -14.37 7.88 -1.75
CA LYS A 197 -15.20 8.75 -0.89
C LYS A 197 -16.23 7.95 -0.12
N ASP A 198 -16.80 6.89 -0.71
CA ASP A 198 -17.69 5.97 -0.01
C ASP A 198 -16.99 5.20 1.11
N LEU A 199 -15.75 4.72 0.87
CA LEU A 199 -14.96 4.09 1.92
C LEU A 199 -14.67 5.07 3.05
N ILE A 200 -14.36 6.33 2.74
CA ILE A 200 -14.20 7.39 3.74
C ILE A 200 -15.49 7.57 4.54
N LEU A 201 -16.67 7.64 3.92
CA LEU A 201 -17.96 7.74 4.63
C LEU A 201 -18.14 6.57 5.60
N LEU A 202 -17.84 5.35 5.16
CA LEU A 202 -17.95 4.14 5.98
C LEU A 202 -17.04 4.22 7.22
N MET A 203 -15.78 4.60 7.03
CA MET A 203 -14.82 4.75 8.14
C MET A 203 -15.21 5.89 9.10
N LYS A 204 -15.75 7.00 8.58
CA LYS A 204 -16.26 8.10 9.40
C LYS A 204 -17.46 7.67 10.25
N TYR A 205 -18.40 6.95 9.65
CA TYR A 205 -19.57 6.44 10.35
C TYR A 205 -19.16 5.45 11.44
N TRP A 206 -18.23 4.53 11.14
CA TRP A 206 -17.64 3.64 12.14
C TRP A 206 -17.01 4.40 13.32
N ARG A 207 -16.21 5.43 13.05
CA ARG A 207 -15.63 6.30 14.09
C ARG A 207 -16.71 6.96 14.95
N GLN A 208 -17.77 7.47 14.33
CA GLN A 208 -18.90 8.07 15.06
C GLN A 208 -19.58 7.06 15.98
N GLN A 209 -19.79 5.82 15.53
CA GLN A 209 -20.34 4.75 16.37
C GLN A 209 -19.42 4.38 17.53
N CYS A 210 -18.10 4.34 17.30
CA CYS A 210 -17.13 4.09 18.37
C CYS A 210 -17.21 5.18 19.45
N GLN A 211 -17.31 6.45 19.05
CA GLN A 211 -17.40 7.58 19.97
C GLN A 211 -18.71 7.60 20.77
N LYS A 212 -19.86 7.32 20.14
CA LYS A 212 -21.16 7.25 20.83
C LYS A 212 -21.18 6.19 21.93
N ASN A 213 -20.52 5.06 21.71
CA ASN A 213 -20.53 3.90 22.61
C ASN A 213 -19.61 4.05 23.84
N CYS A 214 -18.75 5.09 23.88
CA CYS A 214 -17.78 5.31 24.96
C CYS A 214 -17.70 6.81 25.29
N VAL A 215 -18.60 7.28 26.15
CA VAL A 215 -18.66 8.67 26.61
C VAL A 215 -17.41 9.00 27.43
N GLY A 216 -16.65 10.03 27.04
CA GLY A 216 -15.43 10.50 27.73
C GLY A 216 -14.10 10.12 27.07
N SER A 217 -14.10 9.22 26.08
CA SER A 217 -12.89 8.84 25.36
C SER A 217 -12.55 9.82 24.23
N SER A 218 -11.30 10.29 24.18
CA SER A 218 -10.79 11.05 23.03
C SER A 218 -10.64 10.13 21.81
N VAL A 219 -11.02 10.61 20.63
CA VAL A 219 -10.89 9.91 19.34
C VAL A 219 -10.20 10.85 18.34
N PRO A 220 -9.35 10.33 17.42
CA PRO A 220 -8.62 11.20 16.50
C PRO A 220 -9.57 12.04 15.65
N PRO A 221 -9.12 13.22 15.17
CA PRO A 221 -9.92 14.06 14.29
C PRO A 221 -10.46 13.27 13.08
N VAL A 222 -11.67 13.61 12.64
CA VAL A 222 -12.28 12.97 11.46
C VAL A 222 -11.35 13.06 10.26
N TYR A 223 -10.71 14.21 10.06
CA TYR A 223 -9.78 14.47 8.97
C TYR A 223 -8.57 13.51 8.96
N ALA A 224 -8.05 13.12 10.12
CA ALA A 224 -6.96 12.15 10.22
C ALA A 224 -7.36 10.77 9.66
N LEU A 225 -8.59 10.35 9.93
CA LEU A 225 -9.13 9.08 9.43
C LEU A 225 -9.45 9.15 7.93
N GLU A 226 -9.88 10.30 7.42
CA GLU A 226 -10.03 10.54 5.98
C GLU A 226 -8.68 10.38 5.26
N LEU A 227 -7.63 11.05 5.76
CA LEU A 227 -6.27 10.95 5.22
C LEU A 227 -5.68 9.54 5.35
N LEU A 228 -5.90 8.85 6.47
CA LEU A 228 -5.48 7.45 6.64
C LEU A 228 -6.15 6.52 5.63
N THR A 229 -7.43 6.76 5.33
CA THR A 229 -8.19 6.01 4.32
C THR A 229 -7.67 6.28 2.91
N VAL A 230 -7.38 7.54 2.59
CA VAL A 230 -6.72 7.92 1.33
C VAL A 230 -5.38 7.22 1.20
N TYR A 231 -4.53 7.28 2.24
CA TYR A 231 -3.23 6.62 2.25
C TYR A 231 -3.35 5.10 2.02
N ALA A 232 -4.28 4.43 2.72
CA ALA A 232 -4.52 3.01 2.55
C ALA A 232 -4.88 2.66 1.10
N TRP A 233 -5.73 3.46 0.46
CA TRP A 233 -6.10 3.25 -0.93
C TRP A 233 -4.95 3.55 -1.89
N GLU A 234 -4.20 4.64 -1.70
CA GLU A 234 -3.07 5.01 -2.57
C GLU A 234 -1.95 3.96 -2.55
N GLN A 235 -1.62 3.43 -1.38
CA GLN A 235 -0.55 2.44 -1.23
C GLN A 235 -0.99 1.01 -1.54
N GLY A 236 -2.29 0.71 -1.36
CA GLY A 236 -2.83 -0.64 -1.42
C GLY A 236 -3.51 -1.00 -2.74
N CYS A 237 -4.24 -0.04 -3.31
CA CYS A 237 -5.16 -0.28 -4.42
C CYS A 237 -4.91 0.64 -5.62
N GLY A 238 -5.12 1.94 -5.46
CA GLY A 238 -5.00 2.95 -6.51
C GLY A 238 -6.01 2.84 -7.65
N ALA A 239 -7.00 1.94 -7.57
CA ALA A 239 -7.99 1.70 -8.62
C ALA A 239 -9.29 2.47 -8.39
N GLN A 240 -9.94 2.85 -9.50
CA GLN A 240 -11.27 3.50 -9.49
C GLN A 240 -12.32 2.62 -8.81
N ASP A 241 -12.26 1.32 -9.08
CA ASP A 241 -13.14 0.30 -8.50
C ASP A 241 -12.34 -0.71 -7.68
N PHE A 242 -12.87 -1.09 -6.52
CA PHE A 242 -12.23 -2.00 -5.56
C PHE A 242 -13.24 -2.60 -4.56
N ASP A 243 -12.84 -3.67 -3.87
CA ASP A 243 -13.66 -4.30 -2.83
C ASP A 243 -13.67 -3.49 -1.52
N MET A 244 -14.86 -3.12 -1.05
CA MET A 244 -15.02 -2.26 0.14
C MET A 244 -14.50 -2.94 1.41
N ALA A 245 -14.71 -4.25 1.56
CA ALA A 245 -14.27 -4.98 2.74
C ALA A 245 -12.73 -5.04 2.81
N GLN A 246 -12.04 -5.22 1.68
CA GLN A 246 -10.58 -5.11 1.63
C GLN A 246 -10.11 -3.71 2.10
N GLY A 247 -10.78 -2.66 1.63
CA GLY A 247 -10.49 -1.28 2.04
C GLY A 247 -10.65 -1.09 3.55
N VAL A 248 -11.80 -1.48 4.11
CA VAL A 248 -12.06 -1.42 5.56
C VAL A 248 -11.01 -2.20 6.34
N ARG A 249 -10.75 -3.46 5.98
CA ARG A 249 -9.73 -4.29 6.64
C ARG A 249 -8.37 -3.63 6.66
N THR A 250 -7.98 -3.00 5.56
CA THR A 250 -6.69 -2.29 5.44
C THR A 250 -6.63 -1.10 6.38
N VAL A 251 -7.65 -0.25 6.41
CA VAL A 251 -7.68 0.91 7.32
C VAL A 251 -7.68 0.46 8.78
N LEU A 252 -8.47 -0.55 9.14
CA LEU A 252 -8.50 -1.10 10.51
C LEU A 252 -7.16 -1.70 10.93
N GLN A 253 -6.42 -2.33 10.02
CA GLN A 253 -5.07 -2.83 10.31
C GLN A 253 -4.08 -1.70 10.60
N LEU A 254 -4.17 -0.58 9.87
CA LEU A 254 -3.36 0.61 10.16
C LEU A 254 -3.74 1.24 11.50
N VAL A 255 -5.04 1.33 11.81
CA VAL A 255 -5.56 1.82 13.09
C VAL A 255 -5.08 0.95 14.28
N ARG A 256 -4.77 -0.34 14.06
CA ARG A 256 -4.23 -1.22 15.11
C ARG A 256 -2.77 -0.94 15.49
N GLN A 257 -2.06 -0.13 14.71
CA GLN A 257 -0.63 0.15 14.88
C GLN A 257 -0.34 1.65 14.87
N PRO A 258 -1.04 2.47 15.67
CA PRO A 258 -0.89 3.93 15.65
C PRO A 258 0.54 4.37 15.98
N GLU A 259 1.26 3.61 16.80
CA GLU A 259 2.65 3.86 17.19
C GLU A 259 3.61 3.79 15.99
N LYS A 260 3.22 3.10 14.91
CA LYS A 260 4.01 2.92 13.70
C LYS A 260 3.60 3.86 12.56
N LEU A 261 2.52 4.63 12.72
CA LEU A 261 2.01 5.52 11.66
C LEU A 261 2.96 6.70 11.46
N CYS A 262 3.45 6.84 10.23
CA CYS A 262 4.26 7.97 9.79
C CYS A 262 3.93 8.24 8.32
N ILE A 263 2.94 9.10 8.11
CA ILE A 263 2.30 9.37 6.81
C ILE A 263 2.40 10.87 6.52
N TYR A 264 2.84 11.20 5.31
CA TYR A 264 2.79 12.55 4.76
C TYR A 264 2.71 12.48 3.24
N TRP A 265 2.55 13.64 2.60
CA TRP A 265 2.56 13.77 1.14
C TRP A 265 3.49 14.91 0.75
N THR A 266 4.10 14.82 -0.44
CA THR A 266 4.95 15.89 -0.98
C THR A 266 4.31 16.55 -2.20
N VAL A 267 2.98 16.73 -2.16
CA VAL A 267 2.20 17.27 -3.29
C VAL A 267 2.25 18.79 -3.35
N ASN A 268 2.31 19.45 -2.19
CA ASN A 268 2.34 20.90 -2.08
C ASN A 268 3.65 21.42 -1.47
N TYR A 269 4.36 20.60 -0.71
CA TYR A 269 5.65 20.90 -0.09
C TYR A 269 6.63 19.73 -0.27
N ASN A 270 7.93 19.97 -0.19
CA ASN A 270 8.96 18.94 -0.35
C ASN A 270 10.20 19.24 0.54
N PHE A 271 11.28 18.48 0.36
CA PHE A 271 12.52 18.63 1.15
C PHE A 271 13.59 19.51 0.46
N GLU A 272 13.27 20.18 -0.64
CA GLU A 272 14.24 20.97 -1.41
C GLU A 272 14.63 22.24 -0.64
N GLU A 273 13.64 22.99 -0.15
CA GLU A 273 13.87 24.18 0.67
C GLU A 273 14.25 23.80 2.11
N GLU A 274 15.26 24.46 2.66
CA GLU A 274 15.90 24.11 3.92
C GLU A 274 14.99 24.24 5.15
N THR A 275 14.24 25.33 5.24
CA THR A 275 13.32 25.59 6.37
C THR A 275 12.22 24.54 6.45
N ILE A 276 11.63 24.21 5.30
CA ILE A 276 10.60 23.17 5.17
C ILE A 276 11.22 21.80 5.45
N ARG A 277 12.38 21.48 4.87
CA ARG A 277 13.10 20.23 5.13
C ARG A 277 13.34 20.02 6.62
N ASN A 278 13.86 21.03 7.31
CA ASN A 278 14.15 20.95 8.74
C ASN A 278 12.87 20.75 9.56
N THR A 279 11.79 21.46 9.19
CA THR A 279 10.46 21.30 9.82
C THR A 279 9.92 19.87 9.65
N LEU A 280 9.97 19.34 8.42
CA LEU A 280 9.51 17.98 8.12
C LEU A 280 10.35 16.94 8.85
N LEU A 281 11.68 17.03 8.81
CA LEU A 281 12.57 16.08 9.49
C LEU A 281 12.32 16.07 11.00
N HIS A 282 12.09 17.23 11.62
CA HIS A 282 11.74 17.32 13.03
C HIS A 282 10.42 16.60 13.36
N LEU A 283 9.36 16.86 12.56
CA LEU A 283 8.07 16.22 12.75
C LEU A 283 8.13 14.70 12.51
N LEU A 284 8.84 14.26 11.47
CA LEU A 284 8.98 12.85 11.11
C LEU A 284 9.87 12.06 12.08
N GLY A 285 10.73 12.74 12.85
CA GLY A 285 11.50 12.17 13.95
C GLY A 285 10.74 12.13 15.29
N SER A 286 9.56 12.75 15.38
CA SER A 286 8.79 12.81 16.63
C SER A 286 8.07 11.47 16.93
N PRO A 287 7.69 11.20 18.19
CA PRO A 287 6.88 10.03 18.54
C PRO A 287 5.53 10.03 17.80
N GLY A 288 5.18 8.88 17.21
CA GLY A 288 3.92 8.71 16.46
C GLY A 288 2.65 8.68 17.32
N PRO A 289 1.46 8.71 16.70
CA PRO A 289 1.22 8.69 15.25
C PRO A 289 1.55 10.03 14.57
N ILE A 290 1.99 9.96 13.31
CA ILE A 290 2.19 11.14 12.46
C ILE A 290 1.36 10.95 11.18
N ILE A 291 0.42 11.88 10.96
CA ILE A 291 -0.31 12.04 9.70
C ILE A 291 -0.25 13.54 9.38
N LEU A 292 0.70 13.95 8.54
CA LEU A 292 0.83 15.35 8.15
C LEU A 292 -0.23 15.73 7.13
N ASP A 293 -0.82 16.92 7.32
CA ASP A 293 -1.74 17.51 6.37
C ASP A 293 -1.03 17.71 5.01
N PRO A 294 -1.58 17.19 3.89
CA PRO A 294 -1.00 17.41 2.56
C PRO A 294 -0.95 18.89 2.14
N ALA A 295 -1.69 19.78 2.81
CA ALA A 295 -1.76 21.21 2.52
C ALA A 295 -0.88 22.06 3.44
N ASP A 296 -0.62 21.62 4.68
CA ASP A 296 0.14 22.35 5.71
C ASP A 296 1.24 21.44 6.30
N PRO A 297 2.54 21.69 5.99
CA PRO A 297 3.66 20.85 6.44
C PRO A 297 3.90 20.89 7.95
N THR A 298 3.25 21.80 8.67
CA THR A 298 3.39 21.94 10.12
C THR A 298 2.32 21.15 10.88
N ASN A 299 1.21 20.84 10.22
CA ASN A 299 0.01 20.32 10.86
C ASN A 299 0.00 18.78 10.91
N ASN A 300 0.40 18.20 12.05
CA ASN A 300 0.14 16.79 12.32
C ASN A 300 -1.31 16.59 12.78
N VAL A 301 -2.16 16.06 11.90
CA VAL A 301 -3.59 15.94 12.16
C VAL A 301 -3.98 14.70 12.95
N SER A 302 -3.03 13.78 13.22
CA SER A 302 -3.31 12.50 13.88
C SER A 302 -3.84 12.65 15.31
N GLY A 303 -3.56 13.78 15.97
CA GLY A 303 -3.73 13.91 17.41
C GLY A 303 -2.75 13.01 18.19
N GLY A 304 -2.92 12.98 19.52
CA GLY A 304 -2.07 12.18 20.40
C GLY A 304 -2.42 10.68 20.39
N LEU A 305 -1.45 9.84 20.75
CA LEU A 305 -1.59 8.38 20.77
C LEU A 305 -2.76 7.88 21.63
N SER A 306 -3.08 8.57 22.74
CA SER A 306 -4.22 8.25 23.61
C SER A 306 -5.56 8.26 22.87
N CYS A 307 -5.70 9.10 21.84
CA CYS A 307 -6.92 9.20 21.05
C CYS A 307 -7.18 7.93 20.21
N TRP A 308 -6.14 7.15 19.93
CA TRP A 308 -6.22 5.98 19.06
C TRP A 308 -6.56 4.69 19.81
N GLN A 309 -6.45 4.65 21.15
CA GLN A 309 -6.63 3.42 21.92
C GLN A 309 -8.02 2.81 21.76
N LEU A 310 -9.07 3.65 21.86
CA LEU A 310 -10.44 3.19 21.63
C LEU A 310 -10.62 2.63 20.21
N LEU A 311 -10.10 3.33 19.19
CA LEU A 311 -10.22 2.86 17.82
C LEU A 311 -9.42 1.57 17.57
N LYS A 312 -8.26 1.40 18.22
CA LYS A 312 -7.43 0.19 18.15
C LYS A 312 -8.18 -1.03 18.68
N GLU A 313 -8.84 -0.91 19.83
CA GLU A 313 -9.68 -1.97 20.41
C GLU A 313 -10.89 -2.30 19.52
N LYS A 314 -11.64 -1.28 19.08
CA LYS A 314 -12.80 -1.47 18.21
C LYS A 314 -12.41 -2.04 16.84
N ALA A 315 -11.23 -1.66 16.31
CA ALA A 315 -10.69 -2.22 15.08
C ALA A 315 -10.33 -3.70 15.24
N HIS A 316 -9.76 -4.09 16.39
CA HIS A 316 -9.50 -5.49 16.70
C HIS A 316 -10.79 -6.32 16.71
N ALA A 317 -11.83 -5.82 17.39
CA ALA A 317 -13.13 -6.48 17.45
C ALA A 317 -13.77 -6.65 16.06
N TRP A 318 -13.77 -5.60 15.23
CA TRP A 318 -14.38 -5.69 13.89
C TRP A 318 -13.57 -6.56 12.93
N LEU A 319 -12.23 -6.55 13.01
CA LEU A 319 -11.39 -7.45 12.21
C LEU A 319 -11.61 -8.94 12.53
N ALA A 320 -11.99 -9.25 13.77
CA ALA A 320 -12.32 -10.60 14.23
C ALA A 320 -13.78 -11.01 13.94
N ALA A 321 -14.64 -10.05 13.59
CA ALA A 321 -16.05 -10.30 13.37
C ALA A 321 -16.30 -11.06 12.05
N PRO A 322 -17.21 -12.06 12.02
CA PRO A 322 -17.55 -12.79 10.81
C PRO A 322 -18.10 -11.92 9.67
N SER A 323 -18.70 -10.79 10.03
CA SER A 323 -19.24 -9.80 9.09
C SER A 323 -18.18 -9.26 8.13
N LEU A 324 -16.91 -9.21 8.54
CA LEU A 324 -15.81 -8.72 7.71
C LEU A 324 -15.00 -9.86 7.06
N ASN A 325 -15.51 -11.10 7.09
CA ASN A 325 -14.94 -12.21 6.36
C ASN A 325 -15.17 -12.00 4.86
N SER A 326 -14.07 -11.91 4.12
CA SER A 326 -14.06 -11.88 2.66
C SER A 326 -13.07 -12.93 2.17
N GLU A 327 -13.33 -13.49 0.99
CA GLU A 327 -12.36 -14.36 0.30
C GLU A 327 -11.05 -13.60 0.02
N LEU A 328 -11.13 -12.28 -0.06
CA LEU A 328 -10.01 -11.39 -0.30
C LEU A 328 -9.45 -10.82 1.01
N GLY A 329 -8.13 -10.93 1.20
CA GLY A 329 -7.40 -10.34 2.33
C GLY A 329 -7.33 -8.80 2.25
N SER A 330 -6.70 -8.17 3.24
CA SER A 330 -6.41 -6.72 3.18
C SER A 330 -5.36 -6.40 2.12
N TRP A 331 -5.28 -5.13 1.72
CA TRP A 331 -4.19 -4.66 0.89
C TRP A 331 -2.88 -4.67 1.69
N ASN A 332 -1.77 -4.97 1.00
CA ASN A 332 -0.44 -4.95 1.61
C ASN A 332 0.10 -3.52 1.69
N VAL A 333 -0.37 -2.79 2.71
CA VAL A 333 -0.01 -1.40 3.02
C VAL A 333 0.79 -1.35 4.31
N LEU A 334 1.93 -0.66 4.28
CA LEU A 334 2.74 -0.39 5.46
C LEU A 334 2.30 0.91 6.13
N PRO A 335 2.40 1.05 7.45
CA PRO A 335 2.04 2.28 8.18
C PRO A 335 3.06 3.42 7.98
N LYS A 336 4.20 3.11 7.34
CA LYS A 336 5.23 4.05 6.92
C LYS A 336 5.67 3.70 5.48
N PRO A 337 5.69 4.64 4.53
CA PRO A 337 6.11 4.37 3.16
C PRO A 337 7.65 4.33 3.02
N LEU A 338 8.14 3.44 2.14
CA LEU A 338 9.57 3.24 1.89
C LEU A 338 10.26 4.51 1.39
N PHE A 339 9.75 5.15 0.33
CA PHE A 339 10.35 6.34 -0.29
C PHE A 339 10.45 7.54 0.65
N MET A 340 9.82 7.47 1.81
CA MET A 340 9.78 8.49 2.85
C MET A 340 10.63 8.14 4.07
N THR A 341 11.32 6.99 4.05
CA THR A 341 12.16 6.54 5.15
C THR A 341 13.58 7.06 4.95
N PRO A 342 14.15 7.81 5.92
CA PRO A 342 15.54 8.26 5.85
C PRO A 342 16.51 7.08 5.67
N GLY A 343 17.60 7.27 4.93
CA GLY A 343 18.56 6.20 4.60
C GLY A 343 19.06 5.42 5.82
N HIS A 344 19.49 6.13 6.87
CA HIS A 344 19.97 5.53 8.12
C HIS A 344 18.90 4.76 8.92
N HIS A 345 17.63 4.82 8.52
CA HIS A 345 16.52 4.07 9.13
C HIS A 345 16.08 2.88 8.27
N LEU A 346 16.71 2.59 7.14
CA LEU A 346 16.31 1.50 6.25
C LEU A 346 16.46 0.12 6.92
N ASP A 347 17.50 -0.12 7.71
CA ASP A 347 17.66 -1.37 8.45
C ASP A 347 16.51 -1.60 9.43
N LYS A 348 16.18 -0.56 10.20
CA LYS A 348 15.04 -0.60 11.12
C LYS A 348 13.72 -0.80 10.37
N PHE A 349 13.55 -0.15 9.22
CA PHE A 349 12.38 -0.33 8.36
C PHE A 349 12.24 -1.77 7.86
N ILE A 350 13.34 -2.39 7.42
CA ILE A 350 13.35 -3.79 6.98
C ILE A 350 12.92 -4.70 8.13
N LYS A 351 13.50 -4.52 9.32
CA LYS A 351 13.17 -5.29 10.53
C LYS A 351 11.72 -5.12 10.97
N ASP A 352 11.24 -3.88 11.03
CA ASP A 352 9.92 -3.56 11.60
C ASP A 352 8.75 -3.90 10.66
N PHE A 353 8.97 -3.86 9.34
CA PHE A 353 7.89 -3.90 8.35
C PHE A 353 8.03 -4.99 7.27
N LEU A 354 9.26 -5.36 6.89
CA LEU A 354 9.48 -6.27 5.76
C LEU A 354 9.78 -7.70 6.20
N GLN A 355 10.51 -7.88 7.29
CA GLN A 355 10.83 -9.20 7.82
C GLN A 355 9.58 -9.88 8.39
N PRO A 356 9.29 -11.15 8.02
CA PRO A 356 8.23 -11.93 8.65
C PRO A 356 8.52 -12.19 10.13
N ASN A 357 7.47 -12.45 10.91
CA ASN A 357 7.64 -12.76 12.33
C ASN A 357 8.33 -14.14 12.53
N GLU A 358 9.33 -14.21 13.41
CA GLU A 358 10.12 -15.43 13.64
C GLU A 358 9.28 -16.61 14.13
N HIS A 359 8.33 -16.38 15.05
CA HIS A 359 7.44 -17.43 15.53
C HIS A 359 6.54 -17.95 14.40
N PHE A 360 6.01 -17.05 13.56
CA PHE A 360 5.26 -17.46 12.38
C PHE A 360 6.11 -18.27 11.38
N LEU A 361 7.36 -17.86 11.14
CA LEU A 361 8.29 -18.60 10.29
C LEU A 361 8.54 -20.01 10.82
N SER A 362 8.72 -20.18 12.13
CA SER A 362 8.86 -21.50 12.76
C SER A 362 7.62 -22.38 12.52
N GLN A 363 6.42 -21.84 12.74
CA GLN A 363 5.16 -22.57 12.49
C GLN A 363 4.99 -22.97 11.02
N VAL A 364 5.30 -22.05 10.10
CA VAL A 364 5.29 -22.33 8.66
C VAL A 364 6.31 -23.40 8.29
N GLN A 365 7.51 -23.35 8.87
CA GLN A 365 8.55 -24.34 8.60
C GLN A 365 8.10 -25.74 9.04
N GLN A 366 7.52 -25.87 10.24
CA GLN A 366 6.95 -27.12 10.73
C GLN A 366 5.82 -27.64 9.82
N ALA A 367 4.90 -26.76 9.39
CA ALA A 367 3.82 -27.14 8.48
C ALA A 367 4.37 -27.62 7.12
N ILE A 368 5.36 -26.92 6.57
CA ILE A 368 6.04 -27.32 5.33
C ILE A 368 6.75 -28.67 5.51
N ASP A 369 7.37 -28.93 6.66
CA ASP A 369 8.03 -30.21 6.94
C ASP A 369 7.03 -31.37 7.00
N LEU A 370 5.87 -31.18 7.61
CA LEU A 370 4.77 -32.15 7.61
C LEU A 370 4.24 -32.40 6.19
N ILE A 371 4.06 -31.34 5.39
CA ILE A 371 3.63 -31.46 3.99
C ILE A 371 4.69 -32.20 3.17
N CYS A 372 5.98 -31.89 3.36
CA CYS A 372 7.08 -32.59 2.68
C CYS A 372 7.09 -34.08 3.04
N LYS A 373 6.88 -34.42 4.31
CA LYS A 373 6.78 -35.81 4.78
C LYS A 373 5.59 -36.52 4.12
N PHE A 374 4.42 -35.88 4.12
CA PHE A 374 3.23 -36.40 3.44
C PHE A 374 3.46 -36.64 1.95
N LEU A 375 4.06 -35.68 1.24
CA LEU A 375 4.37 -35.79 -0.20
C LEU A 375 5.31 -36.97 -0.50
N ARG A 376 6.27 -37.25 0.38
CA ARG A 376 7.22 -38.37 0.21
C ARG A 376 6.59 -39.73 0.54
N GLU A 377 5.87 -39.82 1.64
CA GLU A 377 5.49 -41.11 2.24
C GLU A 377 4.06 -41.54 1.89
N ASN A 378 3.17 -40.59 1.61
CA ASN A 378 1.71 -40.83 1.63
C ASN A 378 1.02 -40.46 0.33
N CYS A 379 1.47 -39.38 -0.32
CA CYS A 379 0.78 -38.78 -1.46
C CYS A 379 0.67 -39.72 -2.68
N PHE A 380 1.55 -40.71 -2.84
CA PHE A 380 1.51 -41.64 -3.97
C PHE A 380 1.43 -43.11 -3.55
N ARG A 381 0.93 -43.41 -2.33
CA ARG A 381 0.86 -44.79 -1.80
C ARG A 381 0.10 -45.76 -2.69
N ASN A 382 -0.89 -45.26 -3.44
CA ASN A 382 -1.73 -46.05 -4.34
C ASN A 382 -1.33 -45.91 -5.82
N SER A 383 -0.16 -45.34 -6.10
CA SER A 383 0.35 -45.09 -7.46
C SER A 383 1.72 -45.75 -7.67
N THR A 384 2.13 -45.92 -8.91
CA THR A 384 3.48 -46.38 -9.28
C THR A 384 4.54 -45.28 -9.14
N THR A 385 4.13 -44.01 -9.05
CA THR A 385 5.03 -42.86 -8.92
C THR A 385 5.62 -42.77 -7.53
N LYS A 386 6.93 -42.55 -7.41
CA LYS A 386 7.63 -42.26 -6.15
C LYS A 386 8.31 -40.90 -6.21
N ILE A 387 8.36 -40.22 -5.07
CA ILE A 387 9.09 -38.95 -4.97
C ILE A 387 10.55 -39.21 -4.64
N GLN A 388 11.44 -38.93 -5.59
CA GLN A 388 12.88 -39.09 -5.43
C GLN A 388 13.46 -38.01 -4.51
N LYS A 389 13.01 -36.77 -4.68
CA LYS A 389 13.57 -35.60 -4.01
C LYS A 389 12.51 -34.52 -3.86
N ILE A 390 12.60 -33.73 -2.78
CA ILE A 390 11.84 -32.49 -2.61
C ILE A 390 12.81 -31.39 -2.23
N ILE A 391 12.75 -30.28 -2.95
CA ILE A 391 13.52 -29.07 -2.69
C ILE A 391 12.58 -27.94 -2.27
N LYS A 392 12.83 -27.39 -1.08
CA LYS A 392 12.24 -26.12 -0.63
C LYS A 392 12.95 -24.99 -1.36
N GLY A 393 12.21 -24.20 -2.14
CA GLY A 393 12.63 -23.04 -2.90
C GLY A 393 11.84 -21.78 -2.49
N GLY A 394 11.75 -20.82 -3.41
CA GLY A 394 11.07 -19.54 -3.17
C GLY A 394 11.80 -18.62 -2.19
N SER A 395 11.15 -17.50 -1.86
CA SER A 395 11.71 -16.47 -0.97
C SER A 395 11.98 -16.98 0.44
N LEU A 396 11.13 -17.90 0.92
CA LEU A 396 11.29 -18.52 2.25
C LEU A 396 12.61 -19.29 2.35
N ALA A 397 12.85 -20.23 1.43
CA ALA A 397 14.05 -21.07 1.48
C ALA A 397 15.35 -20.30 1.20
N LYS A 398 15.27 -19.20 0.44
CA LYS A 398 16.40 -18.29 0.19
C LYS A 398 16.72 -17.40 1.40
N GLY A 399 15.81 -17.32 2.38
CA GLY A 399 15.94 -16.38 3.50
C GLY A 399 15.73 -14.91 3.07
N THR A 400 14.93 -14.66 2.03
CA THR A 400 14.58 -13.32 1.51
C THR A 400 13.06 -13.09 1.48
N ALA A 401 12.34 -13.80 2.35
CA ALA A 401 10.90 -13.67 2.53
C ALA A 401 10.50 -12.26 2.99
N LEU A 402 9.47 -11.72 2.35
CA LEU A 402 8.71 -10.53 2.73
C LEU A 402 7.43 -10.88 3.49
N LYS A 403 7.14 -10.10 4.53
CA LYS A 403 5.86 -10.15 5.25
C LYS A 403 4.68 -9.98 4.29
N ASN A 404 3.68 -10.86 4.41
CA ASN A 404 2.41 -10.83 3.66
C ASN A 404 2.52 -10.80 2.13
N SER A 405 3.67 -11.18 1.57
CA SER A 405 3.90 -11.18 0.12
C SER A 405 4.91 -12.22 -0.36
N SER A 406 5.29 -13.15 0.54
CA SER A 406 6.22 -14.23 0.25
C SER A 406 5.56 -15.42 -0.42
N ASP A 407 6.39 -16.07 -1.23
CA ASP A 407 6.22 -17.40 -1.78
C ASP A 407 7.16 -18.39 -1.05
N ALA A 408 6.69 -19.62 -0.92
CA ALA A 408 7.50 -20.80 -0.65
C ALA A 408 7.25 -21.80 -1.77
N ASP A 409 8.30 -22.27 -2.42
CA ASP A 409 8.16 -23.23 -3.51
C ASP A 409 8.52 -24.62 -2.98
N LEU A 410 7.66 -25.60 -3.23
CA LEU A 410 7.94 -27.01 -2.98
C LEU A 410 8.14 -27.69 -4.33
N VAL A 411 9.39 -27.79 -4.74
CA VAL A 411 9.75 -28.46 -5.99
C VAL A 411 9.85 -29.96 -5.73
N VAL A 412 8.97 -30.71 -6.36
CA VAL A 412 8.80 -32.14 -6.17
C VAL A 412 9.37 -32.87 -7.38
N PHE A 413 10.26 -33.84 -7.16
CA PHE A 413 10.91 -34.61 -8.21
C PHE A 413 10.38 -36.05 -8.22
N PRO A 414 9.27 -36.33 -8.92
CA PRO A 414 8.76 -37.67 -9.09
C PRO A 414 9.62 -38.49 -10.08
N ASP A 415 9.73 -39.79 -9.87
CA ASP A 415 10.45 -40.72 -10.76
C ASP A 415 9.75 -40.96 -12.11
N SER A 416 8.46 -40.62 -12.22
CA SER A 416 7.70 -40.67 -13.47
C SER A 416 8.16 -39.61 -14.48
N LEU A 417 8.67 -38.46 -14.03
CA LEU A 417 9.22 -37.43 -14.91
C LEU A 417 10.68 -37.73 -15.23
N LYS A 418 10.95 -38.33 -16.40
CA LYS A 418 12.27 -38.84 -16.81
C LYS A 418 13.09 -37.91 -17.71
N SER A 419 12.49 -36.86 -18.27
CA SER A 419 13.14 -35.87 -19.13
C SER A 419 12.47 -34.51 -19.04
N TYR A 420 13.10 -33.48 -19.63
CA TYR A 420 12.47 -32.18 -19.83
C TYR A 420 11.15 -32.29 -20.61
N THR A 421 11.10 -33.15 -21.64
CA THR A 421 9.89 -33.36 -22.44
C THR A 421 8.78 -34.00 -21.62
N SER A 422 9.08 -35.02 -20.81
CA SER A 422 8.06 -35.65 -19.95
C SER A 422 7.53 -34.68 -18.89
N GLN A 423 8.35 -33.77 -18.36
CA GLN A 423 7.86 -32.69 -17.48
C GLN A 423 6.80 -31.84 -18.19
N LYS A 424 6.99 -31.52 -19.46
CA LYS A 424 6.02 -30.71 -20.23
C LYS A 424 4.70 -31.45 -20.42
N THR A 425 4.75 -32.74 -20.75
CA THR A 425 3.57 -33.54 -21.12
C THR A 425 2.83 -34.15 -19.93
N GLU A 426 3.54 -34.58 -18.89
CA GLU A 426 2.99 -35.43 -17.83
C GLU A 426 2.82 -34.71 -16.47
N ARG A 427 3.43 -33.53 -16.27
CA ARG A 427 3.35 -32.75 -15.01
C ARG A 427 1.91 -32.51 -14.54
N ALA A 428 0.98 -32.31 -15.47
CA ALA A 428 -0.43 -32.07 -15.13
C ALA A 428 -1.07 -33.29 -14.43
N GLN A 429 -0.67 -34.52 -14.77
CA GLN A 429 -1.17 -35.73 -14.11
C GLN A 429 -0.63 -35.82 -12.68
N VAL A 430 0.66 -35.56 -12.48
CA VAL A 430 1.28 -35.53 -11.15
C VAL A 430 0.61 -34.48 -10.25
N LEU A 431 0.35 -33.27 -10.78
CA LEU A 431 -0.33 -32.21 -10.04
C LEU A 431 -1.76 -32.56 -9.64
N ARG A 432 -2.49 -33.29 -10.49
CA ARG A 432 -3.86 -33.74 -10.16
C ARG A 432 -3.85 -34.67 -8.96
N GLU A 433 -2.97 -35.67 -8.96
CA GLU A 433 -2.82 -36.60 -7.85
C GLU A 433 -2.44 -35.86 -6.56
N ILE A 434 -1.43 -34.99 -6.61
CA ILE A 434 -1.01 -34.20 -5.45
C ILE A 434 -2.18 -33.37 -4.91
N LYS A 435 -2.96 -32.74 -5.79
CA LYS A 435 -4.11 -31.91 -5.37
C LYS A 435 -5.16 -32.74 -4.65
N GLU A 436 -5.55 -33.89 -5.19
CA GLU A 436 -6.57 -34.76 -4.61
C GLU A 436 -6.14 -35.28 -3.23
N GLN A 437 -4.89 -35.75 -3.13
CA GLN A 437 -4.34 -36.32 -1.90
C GLN A 437 -4.11 -35.25 -0.83
N LEU A 438 -3.65 -34.06 -1.22
CA LEU A 438 -3.46 -32.94 -0.31
C LEU A 438 -4.81 -32.39 0.23
N GLN A 439 -5.87 -32.43 -0.58
CA GLN A 439 -7.23 -32.09 -0.14
C GLN A 439 -7.81 -33.12 0.84
N ALA A 440 -7.50 -34.41 0.66
CA ALA A 440 -7.86 -35.45 1.62
C ALA A 440 -7.11 -35.25 2.95
N TYR A 441 -5.78 -35.06 2.88
CA TYR A 441 -4.91 -34.80 4.03
C TYR A 441 -5.37 -33.57 4.85
N GLN A 442 -5.80 -32.51 4.18
CA GLN A 442 -6.34 -31.31 4.83
C GLN A 442 -7.54 -31.60 5.74
N LYS A 443 -8.40 -32.55 5.38
CA LYS A 443 -9.61 -32.88 6.17
C LYS A 443 -9.27 -33.67 7.44
N GLU A 444 -8.16 -34.39 7.43
CA GLU A 444 -7.77 -35.32 8.49
C GLU A 444 -6.84 -34.68 9.54
N GLN A 445 -6.12 -33.62 9.18
CA GLN A 445 -5.07 -33.06 10.05
C GLN A 445 -5.45 -31.70 10.66
N GLN A 446 -5.18 -31.55 11.96
CA GLN A 446 -5.23 -30.27 12.65
C GLN A 446 -3.86 -29.59 12.61
N LEU A 447 -3.57 -28.85 11.54
CA LEU A 447 -2.39 -27.97 11.51
C LEU A 447 -2.62 -26.72 12.39
N GLU A 448 -1.57 -26.23 13.04
CA GLU A 448 -1.61 -24.96 13.78
C GLU A 448 -1.88 -23.73 12.88
N VAL A 449 -1.67 -23.89 11.57
CA VAL A 449 -1.94 -22.89 10.53
C VAL A 449 -3.23 -23.21 9.79
N ILE A 450 -3.92 -22.17 9.32
CA ILE A 450 -5.06 -22.34 8.42
C ILE A 450 -4.51 -22.69 7.03
N PHE A 451 -4.94 -23.84 6.50
CA PHE A 451 -4.51 -24.39 5.24
C PHE A 451 -5.64 -24.21 4.21
N GLU A 452 -5.40 -23.47 3.12
CA GLU A 452 -6.41 -23.21 2.09
C GLU A 452 -5.86 -23.52 0.69
N VAL A 453 -6.35 -24.60 0.08
CA VAL A 453 -5.97 -24.99 -1.29
C VAL A 453 -6.70 -24.15 -2.32
N SER A 454 -5.98 -23.66 -3.34
CA SER A 454 -6.58 -22.92 -4.44
C SER A 454 -7.61 -23.76 -5.21
N LYS A 455 -8.79 -23.15 -5.43
CA LYS A 455 -9.86 -23.74 -6.25
C LYS A 455 -9.50 -23.74 -7.74
N TRP A 456 -8.66 -22.81 -8.19
CA TRP A 456 -8.26 -22.67 -9.59
C TRP A 456 -7.40 -23.84 -10.07
N LYS A 457 -7.67 -24.31 -11.30
CA LYS A 457 -6.88 -25.36 -11.95
C LYS A 457 -5.76 -24.70 -12.76
N ASN A 458 -4.51 -24.94 -12.39
CA ASN A 458 -3.35 -24.57 -13.18
C ASN A 458 -2.55 -25.84 -13.50
N PRO A 459 -2.30 -26.17 -14.79
CA PRO A 459 -1.59 -27.38 -15.17
C PRO A 459 -0.09 -27.36 -14.87
N ARG A 460 0.46 -26.24 -14.36
CA ARG A 460 1.89 -26.09 -14.05
C ARG A 460 2.22 -25.96 -12.57
N VAL A 461 1.25 -25.57 -11.73
CA VAL A 461 1.47 -25.30 -10.31
C VAL A 461 0.22 -25.61 -9.50
N LEU A 462 0.41 -26.16 -8.30
CA LEU A 462 -0.62 -26.25 -7.27
C LEU A 462 -0.31 -25.24 -6.16
N SER A 463 -1.15 -24.24 -6.00
CA SER A 463 -0.98 -23.19 -4.99
C SER A 463 -1.92 -23.38 -3.80
N PHE A 464 -1.41 -23.15 -2.59
CA PHE A 464 -2.21 -23.03 -1.38
C PHE A 464 -1.66 -21.91 -0.48
N SER A 465 -2.41 -21.55 0.57
CA SER A 465 -1.94 -20.57 1.56
C SER A 465 -1.90 -21.17 2.96
N LEU A 466 -0.88 -20.77 3.73
CA LEU A 466 -0.75 -21.05 5.16
C LEU A 466 -0.91 -19.74 5.91
N LYS A 467 -1.95 -19.63 6.75
CA LYS A 467 -2.22 -18.41 7.55
C LYS A 467 -2.04 -18.68 9.03
N SER A 468 -1.46 -17.73 9.76
CA SER A 468 -1.39 -17.83 11.22
C SER A 468 -2.77 -17.65 11.85
N ARG A 469 -3.07 -18.43 12.90
CA ARG A 469 -4.29 -18.24 13.72
C ARG A 469 -4.19 -17.05 14.66
N LYS A 470 -2.97 -16.69 15.07
CA LYS A 470 -2.69 -15.62 16.06
C LYS A 470 -2.25 -14.31 15.41
N HIS A 471 -1.57 -14.39 14.26
CA HIS A 471 -1.04 -13.24 13.54
C HIS A 471 -1.81 -13.01 12.24
N CYS A 472 -1.97 -11.76 11.81
CA CYS A 472 -2.50 -11.45 10.48
C CYS A 472 -1.42 -11.62 9.40
N GLU A 473 -0.69 -12.75 9.43
CA GLU A 473 0.37 -13.11 8.49
C GLU A 473 0.02 -14.40 7.74
N TYR A 474 0.42 -14.45 6.48
CA TYR A 474 0.24 -15.60 5.62
C TYR A 474 1.40 -15.77 4.64
N ILE A 475 1.55 -16.99 4.13
CA ILE A 475 2.47 -17.32 3.06
C ILE A 475 1.75 -18.10 1.96
N HIS A 476 2.08 -17.81 0.71
CA HIS A 476 1.66 -18.62 -0.43
C HIS A 476 2.67 -19.73 -0.64
N VAL A 477 2.18 -20.95 -0.84
CA VAL A 477 3.02 -22.12 -1.11
C VAL A 477 2.63 -22.70 -2.45
N ASP A 478 3.61 -22.84 -3.33
CA ASP A 478 3.46 -23.39 -4.67
C ASP A 478 4.14 -24.75 -4.75
N VAL A 479 3.40 -25.78 -5.16
CA VAL A 479 3.94 -27.12 -5.42
C VAL A 479 4.20 -27.27 -6.92
N LEU A 480 5.44 -27.60 -7.26
CA LEU A 480 5.98 -27.57 -8.62
C LEU A 480 6.66 -28.90 -8.96
N PRO A 481 5.98 -29.84 -9.63
CA PRO A 481 6.63 -31.05 -10.09
C PRO A 481 7.63 -30.75 -11.21
N ALA A 482 8.83 -31.31 -11.10
CA ALA A 482 9.93 -31.07 -12.02
C ALA A 482 10.71 -32.36 -12.31
N PHE A 483 11.34 -32.42 -13.49
CA PHE A 483 12.33 -33.42 -13.84
C PHE A 483 13.61 -33.21 -13.03
N ASN A 484 14.16 -34.27 -12.46
CA ASN A 484 15.38 -34.25 -11.65
C ASN A 484 16.65 -34.17 -12.51
N ALA A 485 16.81 -33.07 -13.22
CA ALA A 485 17.92 -32.86 -14.16
C ALA A 485 19.30 -32.88 -13.47
N LEU A 486 19.37 -32.53 -12.18
CA LEU A 486 20.63 -32.45 -11.42
C LEU A 486 21.03 -33.79 -10.77
N GLY A 487 20.11 -34.76 -10.69
CA GLY A 487 20.36 -36.01 -9.97
C GLY A 487 20.79 -35.80 -8.51
N GLN A 488 21.85 -36.50 -8.11
CA GLN A 488 22.46 -36.36 -6.79
C GLN A 488 23.62 -35.36 -6.86
N LEU A 489 23.35 -34.11 -6.47
CA LEU A 489 24.34 -33.04 -6.45
C LEU A 489 25.12 -33.05 -5.12
N ASN A 490 26.44 -33.12 -5.18
CA ASN A 490 27.30 -32.94 -4.01
C ASN A 490 27.50 -31.44 -3.73
N SER A 491 27.60 -31.06 -2.46
CA SER A 491 27.80 -29.65 -2.07
C SER A 491 29.06 -29.08 -2.74
N GLY A 492 28.92 -27.94 -3.44
CA GLY A 492 30.03 -27.26 -4.12
C GLY A 492 30.43 -27.82 -5.49
N SER A 493 29.80 -28.89 -5.97
CA SER A 493 30.07 -29.43 -7.31
C SER A 493 29.24 -28.75 -8.40
N THR A 494 29.86 -28.53 -9.56
CA THR A 494 29.15 -28.07 -10.76
C THR A 494 28.29 -29.20 -11.34
N PRO A 495 27.09 -28.93 -11.85
CA PRO A 495 26.28 -29.93 -12.56
C PRO A 495 27.03 -30.53 -13.76
N ASP A 496 26.68 -31.77 -14.12
CA ASP A 496 27.20 -32.40 -15.34
C ASP A 496 26.86 -31.52 -16.57
N PRO A 497 27.86 -31.13 -17.40
CA PRO A 497 27.63 -30.31 -18.59
C PRO A 497 26.57 -30.86 -19.56
N LYS A 498 26.34 -32.18 -19.56
CA LYS A 498 25.28 -32.83 -20.36
C LYS A 498 23.90 -32.29 -20.02
N VAL A 499 23.64 -31.96 -18.75
CA VAL A 499 22.36 -31.43 -18.27
C VAL A 499 21.98 -30.16 -19.02
N TYR A 500 22.95 -29.28 -19.23
CA TYR A 500 22.74 -28.03 -19.94
C TYR A 500 22.80 -28.20 -21.45
N THR A 501 23.62 -29.12 -21.94
CA THR A 501 23.68 -29.45 -23.37
C THR A 501 22.31 -29.92 -23.87
N GLU A 502 21.63 -30.81 -23.13
CA GLU A 502 20.28 -31.26 -23.44
C GLU A 502 19.26 -30.12 -23.40
N LEU A 503 19.32 -29.27 -22.37
CA LEU A 503 18.47 -28.09 -22.26
C LEU A 503 18.66 -27.13 -23.45
N ILE A 504 19.90 -26.83 -23.82
CA ILE A 504 20.25 -25.93 -24.93
C ILE A 504 19.73 -26.49 -26.26
N ARG A 505 19.83 -27.81 -26.47
CA ARG A 505 19.27 -28.47 -27.68
C ARG A 505 17.77 -28.26 -27.77
N LEU A 506 17.04 -28.41 -26.66
CA LEU A 506 15.60 -28.14 -26.61
C LEU A 506 15.28 -26.66 -26.85
N CYS A 507 16.12 -25.72 -26.41
CA CYS A 507 15.91 -24.30 -26.69
C CYS A 507 16.17 -23.91 -28.15
N LYS A 508 16.87 -24.74 -28.93
CA LYS A 508 17.15 -24.51 -30.36
C LYS A 508 16.11 -25.15 -31.29
N SER A 509 15.18 -25.94 -30.76
CA SER A 509 14.14 -26.55 -31.59
C SER A 509 13.10 -25.51 -32.03
N PRO A 510 12.54 -25.62 -33.25
CA PRO A 510 11.54 -24.68 -33.77
C PRO A 510 10.19 -24.71 -33.03
N ASP A 511 9.93 -25.71 -32.19
CA ASP A 511 8.87 -25.67 -31.19
C ASP A 511 9.18 -24.56 -30.18
N ASP A 512 8.36 -23.52 -30.16
CA ASP A 512 8.48 -22.31 -29.33
C ASP A 512 8.56 -22.64 -27.81
N VAL A 513 9.75 -23.02 -27.33
CA VAL A 513 9.99 -23.28 -25.91
C VAL A 513 10.05 -21.93 -25.21
N LEU A 514 8.94 -21.57 -24.56
CA LEU A 514 8.85 -20.42 -23.67
C LEU A 514 10.02 -20.43 -22.66
N GLY A 515 10.84 -19.38 -22.69
CA GLY A 515 11.94 -19.20 -21.74
C GLY A 515 11.46 -19.36 -20.29
N GLY A 516 12.17 -20.18 -19.51
CA GLY A 516 11.87 -20.45 -18.10
C GLY A 516 11.02 -21.69 -17.79
N GLU A 517 10.50 -22.43 -18.78
CA GLU A 517 9.67 -23.64 -18.56
C GLU A 517 10.33 -24.69 -17.63
N PHE A 518 11.64 -24.83 -17.71
CA PHE A 518 12.42 -25.81 -16.94
C PHE A 518 13.21 -25.20 -15.78
N SER A 519 12.95 -23.93 -15.45
CA SER A 519 13.62 -23.23 -14.34
C SER A 519 13.48 -23.95 -13.00
N THR A 520 12.36 -24.64 -12.78
CA THR A 520 12.08 -25.40 -11.57
C THR A 520 13.08 -26.54 -11.34
N CYS A 521 13.62 -27.15 -12.41
CA CYS A 521 14.67 -28.18 -12.33
C CYS A 521 15.95 -27.67 -11.64
N PHE A 522 16.22 -26.37 -11.73
CA PHE A 522 17.44 -25.74 -11.23
C PHE A 522 17.23 -24.95 -9.93
N THR A 523 16.08 -25.11 -9.28
CA THR A 523 15.73 -24.36 -8.06
C THR A 523 16.74 -24.56 -6.93
N GLU A 524 17.34 -25.75 -6.82
CA GLU A 524 18.38 -26.03 -5.83
C GLU A 524 19.61 -25.13 -6.01
N LEU A 525 20.07 -24.96 -7.26
CA LEU A 525 21.20 -24.06 -7.58
C LEU A 525 20.83 -22.60 -7.30
N GLN A 526 19.64 -22.17 -7.73
CA GLN A 526 19.15 -20.80 -7.50
C GLN A 526 19.04 -20.48 -6.01
N ARG A 527 18.55 -21.43 -5.20
CA ARG A 527 18.46 -21.31 -3.75
C ARG A 527 19.86 -21.22 -3.15
N ASN A 528 20.73 -22.18 -3.45
CA ASN A 528 22.06 -22.26 -2.84
C ASN A 528 22.90 -21.02 -3.14
N PHE A 529 22.75 -20.43 -4.33
CA PHE A 529 23.41 -19.17 -4.71
C PHE A 529 23.06 -17.98 -3.80
N VAL A 530 21.83 -17.92 -3.28
CA VAL A 530 21.35 -16.82 -2.41
C VAL A 530 21.50 -17.17 -0.93
N VAL A 531 21.31 -18.44 -0.56
CA VAL A 531 21.37 -18.89 0.85
C VAL A 531 22.75 -18.65 1.47
N SER A 532 23.83 -18.81 0.71
CA SER A 532 25.20 -18.59 1.18
C SER A 532 25.54 -17.12 1.46
N ARG A 533 24.66 -16.17 1.08
CA ARG A 533 24.94 -14.75 1.19
C ARG A 533 24.68 -14.18 2.60
N PRO A 534 25.37 -13.09 2.99
CA PRO A 534 25.19 -12.48 4.31
C PRO A 534 23.74 -12.05 4.59
N THR A 535 23.36 -12.03 5.87
CA THR A 535 22.01 -11.61 6.31
C THR A 535 21.68 -10.19 5.86
N LYS A 536 22.65 -9.27 5.94
CA LYS A 536 22.50 -7.87 5.48
C LYS A 536 22.15 -7.78 4.00
N LEU A 537 22.79 -8.60 3.14
CA LEU A 537 22.46 -8.64 1.71
C LEU A 537 21.05 -9.19 1.47
N LYS A 538 20.62 -10.20 2.24
CA LYS A 538 19.25 -10.72 2.16
C LYS A 538 18.22 -9.65 2.56
N ASP A 539 18.56 -8.78 3.50
CA ASP A 539 17.74 -7.63 3.89
C ASP A 539 17.67 -6.56 2.81
N LEU A 540 18.78 -6.26 2.13
CA LEU A 540 18.75 -5.42 0.94
C LEU A 540 17.87 -6.02 -0.17
N ILE A 541 17.95 -7.33 -0.41
CA ILE A 541 17.08 -8.03 -1.37
C ILE A 541 15.59 -7.88 -0.98
N ARG A 542 15.25 -7.97 0.31
CA ARG A 542 13.87 -7.69 0.79
C ARG A 542 13.45 -6.26 0.44
N LEU A 543 14.30 -5.28 0.69
CA LEU A 543 14.04 -3.87 0.39
C LEU A 543 13.76 -3.66 -1.11
N VAL A 544 14.61 -4.20 -1.97
CA VAL A 544 14.47 -4.14 -3.43
C VAL A 544 13.20 -4.84 -3.90
N LYS A 545 12.87 -6.01 -3.34
CA LYS A 545 11.62 -6.72 -3.64
C LYS A 545 10.39 -5.91 -3.23
N HIS A 546 10.43 -5.26 -2.07
CA HIS A 546 9.35 -4.41 -1.60
C HIS A 546 9.14 -3.21 -2.54
N TRP A 547 10.22 -2.50 -2.89
CA TRP A 547 10.21 -1.42 -3.87
C TRP A 547 9.66 -1.86 -5.22
N TYR A 548 10.09 -3.01 -5.73
CA TYR A 548 9.60 -3.57 -6.99
C TYR A 548 8.09 -3.82 -6.95
N GLN A 549 7.56 -4.34 -5.84
CA GLN A 549 6.12 -4.54 -5.68
C GLN A 549 5.34 -3.22 -5.67
N GLN A 550 5.88 -2.16 -5.08
CA GLN A 550 5.28 -0.82 -5.15
C GLN A 550 5.25 -0.30 -6.59
N CYS A 551 6.34 -0.47 -7.35
CA CYS A 551 6.42 -0.09 -8.75
C CYS A 551 5.42 -0.88 -9.60
N LYS A 552 5.35 -2.21 -9.42
CA LYS A 552 4.40 -3.08 -10.11
C LYS A 552 2.95 -2.66 -9.93
N ARG A 553 2.57 -2.12 -8.77
CA ARG A 553 1.21 -1.61 -8.52
C ARG A 553 0.93 -0.33 -9.29
N LYS A 554 1.87 0.60 -9.33
CA LYS A 554 1.73 1.89 -10.03
C LYS A 554 1.81 1.74 -11.56
N LEU A 555 2.56 0.76 -12.05
CA LEU A 555 2.88 0.59 -13.47
C LEU A 555 2.05 -0.51 -14.17
N LYS A 556 0.97 -1.02 -13.56
CA LYS A 556 0.15 -2.13 -14.11
C LYS A 556 -0.31 -1.93 -15.56
N SER A 557 -0.32 -0.69 -16.08
CA SER A 557 -0.70 -0.33 -17.45
C SER A 557 0.46 -0.02 -18.41
N ARG A 558 1.74 0.00 -17.96
CA ARG A 558 2.88 0.56 -18.73
C ARG A 558 3.91 -0.46 -19.22
N GLY A 559 3.55 -1.74 -19.36
CA GLY A 559 4.40 -2.77 -19.97
C GLY A 559 4.82 -3.89 -19.01
N SER A 560 5.69 -4.79 -19.50
CA SER A 560 6.20 -5.91 -18.72
C SER A 560 7.31 -5.45 -17.76
N LEU A 561 7.40 -6.08 -16.58
CA LEU A 561 8.47 -5.82 -15.62
C LEU A 561 9.46 -6.99 -15.63
N PRO A 562 10.75 -6.77 -15.32
CA PRO A 562 11.72 -7.86 -15.25
C PRO A 562 11.30 -8.89 -14.19
N PRO A 563 11.68 -10.17 -14.34
CA PRO A 563 11.39 -11.18 -13.33
C PRO A 563 11.98 -10.82 -11.98
N LYS A 564 11.29 -11.17 -10.88
CA LYS A 564 11.76 -10.90 -9.50
C LYS A 564 13.17 -11.42 -9.25
N TYR A 565 13.49 -12.62 -9.75
CA TYR A 565 14.80 -13.24 -9.57
C TYR A 565 15.93 -12.45 -10.24
N ALA A 566 15.66 -11.76 -11.35
CA ALA A 566 16.66 -10.86 -11.94
C ALA A 566 17.04 -9.78 -10.93
N LEU A 567 16.08 -9.10 -10.30
CA LEU A 567 16.39 -8.07 -9.29
C LEU A 567 17.14 -8.62 -8.07
N GLU A 568 16.87 -9.86 -7.65
CA GLU A 568 17.67 -10.53 -6.62
C GLU A 568 19.13 -10.66 -7.07
N LEU A 569 19.37 -11.11 -8.31
CA LEU A 569 20.72 -11.21 -8.89
C LEU A 569 21.40 -9.85 -9.07
N LEU A 570 20.68 -8.81 -9.51
CA LEU A 570 21.23 -7.46 -9.65
C LEU A 570 21.70 -6.92 -8.29
N THR A 571 20.93 -7.21 -7.24
CA THR A 571 21.27 -6.83 -5.87
C THR A 571 22.54 -7.54 -5.40
N VAL A 572 22.68 -8.84 -5.70
CA VAL A 572 23.91 -9.58 -5.40
C VAL A 572 25.09 -9.01 -6.18
N TYR A 573 24.93 -8.72 -7.47
CA TYR A 573 25.98 -8.12 -8.31
C TYR A 573 26.43 -6.76 -7.78
N ALA A 574 25.48 -5.87 -7.44
CA ALA A 574 25.76 -4.56 -6.89
C ALA A 574 26.61 -4.64 -5.61
N TRP A 575 26.31 -5.62 -4.75
CA TRP A 575 27.08 -5.87 -3.54
C TRP A 575 28.45 -6.50 -3.83
N GLU A 576 28.53 -7.49 -4.72
CA GLU A 576 29.80 -8.16 -5.09
C GLU A 576 30.81 -7.22 -5.77
N GLN A 577 30.33 -6.29 -6.61
CA GLN A 577 31.18 -5.30 -7.30
C GLN A 577 31.36 -3.99 -6.51
N GLY A 578 30.54 -3.78 -5.48
CA GLY A 578 30.60 -2.61 -4.61
C GLY A 578 31.40 -2.92 -3.34
N SER A 579 30.71 -2.98 -2.20
CA SER A 579 31.36 -3.12 -0.90
C SER A 579 31.96 -4.51 -0.65
N GLY A 580 31.30 -5.59 -1.09
CA GLY A 580 31.61 -6.98 -0.73
C GLY A 580 31.56 -7.31 0.78
N ALA A 581 31.41 -6.32 1.65
CA ALA A 581 31.42 -6.46 3.11
C ALA A 581 30.12 -7.09 3.65
N GLU A 582 30.20 -7.78 4.78
CA GLU A 582 29.02 -8.36 5.44
C GLU A 582 28.11 -7.30 6.09
N ASP A 583 28.69 -6.20 6.58
CA ASP A 583 27.97 -5.09 7.22
C ASP A 583 28.21 -3.79 6.44
N PHE A 584 27.47 -3.63 5.35
CA PHE A 584 27.50 -2.45 4.47
C PHE A 584 26.33 -1.51 4.76
N ASP A 585 26.41 -0.24 4.32
CA ASP A 585 25.30 0.71 4.44
C ASP A 585 24.16 0.35 3.50
N THR A 586 22.99 0.06 4.06
CA THR A 586 21.80 -0.37 3.30
C THR A 586 21.30 0.72 2.35
N ALA A 587 21.45 2.01 2.69
CA ALA A 587 20.99 3.10 1.83
C ALA A 587 21.89 3.24 0.59
N GLU A 588 23.20 3.16 0.77
CA GLU A 588 24.18 3.11 -0.31
C GLU A 588 23.93 1.90 -1.21
N GLY A 589 23.84 0.69 -0.62
CA GLY A 589 23.55 -0.53 -1.39
C GLY A 589 22.24 -0.45 -2.17
N PHE A 590 21.18 0.13 -1.57
CA PHE A 590 19.91 0.33 -2.26
C PHE A 590 20.00 1.36 -3.38
N ARG A 591 20.69 2.48 -3.16
CA ARG A 591 20.95 3.49 -4.20
C ARG A 591 21.68 2.87 -5.39
N THR A 592 22.75 2.11 -5.16
CA THR A 592 23.53 1.45 -6.21
C THR A 592 22.67 0.54 -7.08
N VAL A 593 21.77 -0.25 -6.47
CA VAL A 593 20.83 -1.08 -7.23
C VAL A 593 19.89 -0.23 -8.09
N LEU A 594 19.36 0.88 -7.56
CA LEU A 594 18.49 1.79 -8.32
C LEU A 594 19.23 2.49 -9.47
N ASP A 595 20.50 2.83 -9.28
CA ASP A 595 21.33 3.44 -10.32
C ASP A 595 21.60 2.44 -11.46
N LEU A 596 21.91 1.17 -11.13
CA LEU A 596 22.03 0.09 -12.11
C LEU A 596 20.72 -0.15 -12.87
N VAL A 597 19.58 -0.11 -12.20
CA VAL A 597 18.26 -0.21 -12.86
C VAL A 597 18.01 1.00 -13.77
N SER A 598 18.45 2.19 -13.39
CA SER A 598 18.30 3.40 -14.24
C SER A 598 19.18 3.32 -15.49
N GLN A 599 20.30 2.61 -15.40
CA GLN A 599 21.23 2.34 -16.50
C GLN A 599 21.03 0.95 -17.11
N TYR A 600 19.81 0.39 -17.02
CA TYR A 600 19.53 -0.99 -17.40
C TYR A 600 20.00 -1.36 -18.83
N GLN A 601 20.05 -0.38 -19.74
CA GLN A 601 20.53 -0.55 -21.10
C GLN A 601 22.00 -1.02 -21.20
N GLN A 602 22.80 -0.80 -20.16
CA GLN A 602 24.21 -1.14 -20.12
C GLN A 602 24.46 -2.48 -19.41
N LEU A 603 23.43 -3.10 -18.81
CA LEU A 603 23.60 -4.30 -17.99
C LEU A 603 23.90 -5.54 -18.84
N CYS A 604 25.01 -6.20 -18.52
CA CYS A 604 25.41 -7.51 -19.01
C CYS A 604 26.08 -8.26 -17.86
N VAL A 605 25.28 -8.99 -17.07
CA VAL A 605 25.74 -9.60 -15.83
C VAL A 605 25.57 -11.11 -15.91
N PHE A 606 26.63 -11.84 -15.63
CA PHE A 606 26.59 -13.29 -15.55
C PHE A 606 27.59 -13.84 -14.53
N TRP A 607 27.34 -15.07 -14.10
CA TRP A 607 28.21 -15.82 -13.19
C TRP A 607 28.55 -17.17 -13.79
N THR A 608 29.78 -17.64 -13.59
CA THR A 608 30.24 -18.97 -14.04
C THR A 608 30.27 -20.00 -12.90
N VAL A 609 29.43 -19.80 -11.87
CA VAL A 609 29.42 -20.65 -10.65
C VAL A 609 28.83 -22.03 -10.94
N ASN A 610 27.77 -22.10 -11.75
CA ASN A 610 27.03 -23.34 -12.00
C ASN A 610 27.26 -23.91 -13.40
N TYR A 611 28.07 -23.23 -14.22
CA TYR A 611 28.35 -23.58 -15.62
C TYR A 611 29.67 -22.91 -16.04
N SER A 612 30.44 -23.58 -16.89
CA SER A 612 31.76 -23.10 -17.35
C SER A 612 31.74 -22.74 -18.84
N LEU A 613 32.65 -21.84 -19.23
CA LEU A 613 33.00 -21.55 -20.62
C LEU A 613 33.96 -22.60 -21.22
N ASP A 614 34.39 -23.60 -20.45
CA ASP A 614 35.30 -24.65 -20.94
C ASP A 614 34.62 -25.59 -21.94
N GLU A 615 33.31 -25.79 -21.81
CA GLU A 615 32.53 -26.66 -22.71
C GLU A 615 32.02 -25.86 -23.93
N ASP A 616 32.24 -26.38 -25.13
CA ASP A 616 32.01 -25.64 -26.39
C ASP A 616 30.53 -25.32 -26.64
N THR A 617 29.60 -26.22 -26.31
CA THR A 617 28.15 -25.97 -26.48
C THR A 617 27.69 -24.82 -25.60
N MET A 618 28.14 -24.80 -24.34
CA MET A 618 27.87 -23.79 -23.34
C MET A 618 28.51 -22.47 -23.72
N ARG A 619 29.80 -22.46 -24.07
CA ARG A 619 30.53 -21.26 -24.52
C ARG A 619 29.82 -20.62 -25.71
N THR A 620 29.50 -21.41 -26.73
CA THR A 620 28.79 -20.94 -27.93
C THR A 620 27.42 -20.38 -27.57
N PHE A 621 26.69 -21.05 -26.70
CA PHE A 621 25.37 -20.59 -26.27
C PHE A 621 25.44 -19.28 -25.48
N LEU A 622 26.36 -19.15 -24.52
CA LEU A 622 26.53 -17.96 -23.70
C LEU A 622 26.99 -16.77 -24.52
N LEU A 623 27.98 -16.95 -25.40
CA LEU A 623 28.42 -15.90 -26.33
C LEU A 623 27.26 -15.45 -27.22
N ALA A 624 26.46 -16.38 -27.74
CA ALA A 624 25.25 -16.04 -28.49
C ALA A 624 24.24 -15.25 -27.64
N GLN A 625 24.02 -15.59 -26.37
CA GLN A 625 23.13 -14.79 -25.51
C GLN A 625 23.70 -13.39 -25.26
N ILE A 626 25.00 -13.26 -25.01
CA ILE A 626 25.68 -11.98 -24.78
C ILE A 626 25.60 -11.08 -26.02
N GLN A 627 25.72 -11.67 -27.22
CA GLN A 627 25.74 -10.98 -28.51
C GLN A 627 24.35 -10.71 -29.11
N LYS A 628 23.28 -11.37 -28.63
CA LYS A 628 21.92 -11.17 -29.15
C LYS A 628 21.53 -9.69 -29.16
N THR A 629 20.99 -9.23 -30.28
CA THR A 629 20.31 -7.92 -30.40
C THR A 629 19.14 -7.90 -29.42
N ARG A 630 19.25 -7.04 -28.42
CA ARG A 630 18.43 -7.04 -27.20
C ARG A 630 17.08 -6.37 -27.48
N PRO A 631 15.94 -7.10 -27.46
CA PRO A 631 14.65 -6.54 -27.82
C PRO A 631 14.00 -5.76 -26.67
N GLY A 632 13.27 -4.70 -27.04
CA GLY A 632 12.19 -4.10 -26.28
C GLY A 632 11.34 -5.14 -25.55
N LEU A 633 11.45 -5.24 -24.23
CA LEU A 633 10.45 -5.83 -23.32
C LEU A 633 9.81 -7.17 -23.76
N ALA A 634 10.55 -8.06 -24.45
CA ALA A 634 10.06 -9.40 -24.78
C ALA A 634 10.39 -10.40 -23.63
N PRO A 635 9.48 -11.30 -23.24
CA PRO A 635 9.65 -12.19 -22.09
C PRO A 635 10.73 -13.28 -22.24
N CYS A 636 11.32 -13.45 -23.43
CA CYS A 636 11.96 -14.70 -23.81
C CYS A 636 13.46 -14.85 -23.46
N SER A 637 14.13 -13.88 -22.84
CA SER A 637 15.59 -13.96 -22.57
C SER A 637 16.00 -14.09 -21.10
N TRP A 638 15.05 -14.17 -20.16
CA TRP A 638 15.36 -13.92 -18.74
C TRP A 638 15.68 -15.14 -17.87
N ALA A 639 15.51 -16.35 -18.38
CA ALA A 639 15.54 -17.54 -17.53
C ALA A 639 15.98 -18.77 -18.31
N LEU A 640 17.27 -18.89 -18.55
CA LEU A 640 17.85 -20.19 -18.94
C LEU A 640 18.91 -20.70 -17.97
N PHE A 641 19.55 -19.81 -17.20
CA PHE A 641 20.63 -20.20 -16.29
C PHE A 641 20.55 -19.43 -14.97
N ALA A 642 20.78 -20.14 -13.86
CA ALA A 642 20.95 -19.54 -12.55
C ALA A 642 22.17 -18.61 -12.60
N GLY A 643 21.93 -17.32 -12.83
CA GLY A 643 22.98 -16.31 -12.94
C GLY A 643 23.24 -15.75 -14.36
N LEU A 644 22.24 -15.62 -15.24
CA LEU A 644 22.39 -14.80 -16.45
C LEU A 644 21.33 -13.69 -16.45
N MET A 645 21.75 -12.43 -16.43
CA MET A 645 20.89 -11.26 -16.61
C MET A 645 21.39 -10.43 -17.80
N ILE A 646 20.54 -10.28 -18.82
CA ILE A 646 20.82 -9.49 -20.01
C ILE A 646 19.66 -8.52 -20.22
N ILE A 647 19.91 -7.20 -20.14
CA ILE A 647 18.90 -6.16 -20.35
C ILE A 647 19.44 -5.12 -21.34
N LYS A 648 18.65 -4.75 -22.37
CA LYS A 648 18.73 -3.47 -23.12
C LYS A 648 17.49 -3.32 -23.99
N THR A 649 17.00 -2.10 -24.15
CA THR A 649 15.99 -1.77 -25.17
C THR A 649 16.27 -0.38 -25.73
N SER A 650 16.28 -0.30 -27.07
CA SER A 650 16.37 0.86 -27.99
C SER A 650 16.73 2.22 -27.40
#